data_AF-A0A840R1Z1-F1
#
_entry.id   AF-A0A840R1Z1-F1
#
_cell.length_a   1.000
_cell.length_b   1.000
_cell.length_c   1.000
_cell.angle_alpha   90.00
_cell.angle_beta   90.00
_cell.angle_gamma   90.00
#
_symmetry.space_group_name_H-M   'P 1'
#
loop_
_entity.id
_entity.type
_entity.pdbx_description
1 polymer ?
#
loop_
_entity_poly.entity_id
_entity_poly.type
_entity_poly.pdbx_seq_one_letter_code
_entity_poly.pdbx_strand_id
1 'polypeptide(L)'
;MPPVKSPTDHQPIKDPRVPEACQGIQVNFCKNPQCANFHIPATQGERGSSRGKKTGADPCYTLVAVGKRAPAYKCKSCGEVFAAKSNIGIASELNRIAGYIRRDEPSCRNEACAHHALGIYTHPSAYRKFGVTDSGSARYQCKAEGCGKTFSIRIRPVRRQTDTHLNIILFKLLMNKMPLGRILEITDIDKHTLYRRIDFFHDQCMRFIGDRERRYLSGEISHKRLYLSTDRQMYHSNWRSAKIRRHVQFMGVGTADNRSGYVFPLTVNYDDTFKPADINQEAKLLGDLDKDQAFRQWGHYWLEDDYNSAVAASKKKHREKLSSQKEIDRDRRMTSLEQIIRDLEYKYELSFSPEDIERIFSSQEVTPAEQVAITEAKISAEDSESGNVIDEVLKAYNRVLERLDTEVSEYFEESMQLPVNGMQVHSEYTMYGHFFFLKEMFKHTEKVRFYMDQESGIRAAFMATFGDRVKDRSADGWYVKYLKDLIIDRKIEATKMTAARVRAYLLVNPEATEKEAHLALIRDELERVEELGPWRDRWVLHPIAKRYEPEKAVCWLTDMGDYDLDHQAQLFYMASAFGIDRFFMQARRRLSMIERPIKSASSGGRTWYGYSPYNPAMIQKLLDIFRVYYNYCLVSKKDAKTPAMKLGLAKGKVRVEDIIYF
;
A
#
# COMPACT_ATOMS: atom_id res chain seq x y z
N MET A 1 -26.60 -37.04 -3.13
CA MET A 1 -26.55 -35.69 -2.51
C MET A 1 -27.97 -35.24 -2.26
N PRO A 2 -28.36 -34.91 -1.02
CA PRO A 2 -29.67 -34.30 -0.78
C PRO A 2 -29.69 -32.86 -1.32
N PRO A 3 -30.87 -32.29 -1.63
CA PRO A 3 -30.97 -31.01 -2.32
C PRO A 3 -30.53 -29.86 -1.42
N VAL A 4 -29.76 -28.94 -1.99
CA VAL A 4 -29.40 -27.65 -1.39
C VAL A 4 -30.69 -26.88 -1.13
N LYS A 5 -30.97 -26.58 0.14
CA LYS A 5 -32.10 -25.73 0.53
C LYS A 5 -31.90 -24.33 -0.06
N SER A 6 -32.95 -23.81 -0.70
CA SER A 6 -33.06 -22.42 -1.17
C SER A 6 -32.76 -21.42 -0.05
N PRO A 7 -32.28 -20.20 -0.35
CA PRO A 7 -31.97 -19.20 0.67
C PRO A 7 -33.25 -18.84 1.41
N THR A 8 -33.28 -19.09 2.72
CA THR A 8 -34.33 -18.64 3.61
C THR A 8 -34.38 -17.12 3.61
N ASP A 9 -35.58 -16.60 3.42
CA ASP A 9 -35.97 -15.20 3.53
C ASP A 9 -35.70 -14.73 4.98
N HIS A 10 -34.47 -14.24 5.22
CA HIS A 10 -34.08 -13.69 6.52
C HIS A 10 -34.62 -12.27 6.60
N GLN A 11 -35.56 -12.03 7.52
CA GLN A 11 -35.93 -10.66 7.89
C GLN A 11 -34.66 -9.87 8.24
N PRO A 12 -34.46 -8.67 7.68
CA PRO A 12 -33.24 -7.90 7.90
C PRO A 12 -33.11 -7.55 9.39
N ILE A 13 -31.96 -7.88 9.98
CA ILE A 13 -31.64 -7.54 11.36
C ILE A 13 -31.58 -6.02 11.46
N LYS A 14 -32.36 -5.42 12.38
CA LYS A 14 -32.50 -3.96 12.48
C LYS A 14 -31.22 -3.24 12.90
N ASP A 15 -30.40 -3.86 13.75
CA ASP A 15 -29.08 -3.36 14.18
C ASP A 15 -28.06 -4.51 14.24
N PRO A 16 -27.44 -4.85 13.10
CA PRO A 16 -26.56 -6.01 13.00
C PRO A 16 -25.27 -5.79 13.82
N ARG A 17 -24.87 -6.84 14.54
CA ARG A 17 -23.63 -6.89 15.32
C ARG A 17 -22.39 -6.85 14.45
N VAL A 18 -22.44 -7.48 13.29
CA VAL A 18 -21.31 -7.66 12.39
C VAL A 18 -21.70 -7.13 11.01
N PRO A 19 -20.81 -6.43 10.29
CA PRO A 19 -21.07 -6.08 8.91
C PRO A 19 -21.42 -7.35 8.10
N GLU A 20 -22.50 -7.29 7.34
CA GLU A 20 -22.96 -8.43 6.54
C GLU A 20 -21.87 -8.88 5.57
N ALA A 21 -21.79 -10.19 5.31
CA ALA A 21 -20.86 -10.70 4.33
C ALA A 21 -21.30 -10.25 2.92
N CYS A 22 -20.36 -9.85 2.07
CA CYS A 22 -20.66 -9.38 0.72
C CYS A 22 -19.76 -10.08 -0.29
N GLN A 23 -20.33 -10.68 -1.34
CA GLN A 23 -19.58 -11.39 -2.40
C GLN A 23 -18.56 -12.42 -1.86
N GLY A 24 -18.92 -13.13 -0.78
CA GLY A 24 -18.05 -14.10 -0.13
C GLY A 24 -16.97 -13.49 0.79
N ILE A 25 -16.96 -12.17 0.96
CA ILE A 25 -16.02 -11.45 1.84
C ILE A 25 -16.66 -11.28 3.22
N GLN A 26 -15.96 -11.78 4.23
CA GLN A 26 -16.19 -11.46 5.64
C GLN A 26 -14.83 -11.33 6.31
N VAL A 27 -14.42 -10.12 6.72
CA VAL A 27 -13.10 -9.89 7.31
C VAL A 27 -13.13 -9.62 8.81
N ASN A 28 -14.30 -9.57 9.44
CA ASN A 28 -14.43 -9.22 10.86
C ASN A 28 -14.18 -10.46 11.75
N PHE A 29 -12.89 -10.80 11.89
CA PHE A 29 -12.38 -11.91 12.72
C PHE A 29 -10.93 -11.65 13.18
N CYS A 30 -10.49 -12.42 14.17
CA CYS A 30 -9.13 -12.34 14.73
C CYS A 30 -8.05 -12.63 13.67
N LYS A 31 -7.06 -11.74 13.57
CA LYS A 31 -5.97 -11.81 12.58
C LYS A 31 -4.68 -12.43 13.10
N ASN A 32 -4.68 -12.92 14.34
CA ASN A 32 -3.55 -13.62 14.92
C ASN A 32 -3.52 -15.09 14.46
N PRO A 33 -2.51 -15.53 13.70
CA PRO A 33 -2.46 -16.89 13.18
C PRO A 33 -2.29 -17.97 14.25
N GLN A 34 -1.79 -17.62 15.44
CA GLN A 34 -1.64 -18.54 16.57
C GLN A 34 -2.91 -18.66 17.43
N CYS A 35 -3.94 -17.86 17.17
CA CYS A 35 -5.18 -17.85 17.95
C CYS A 35 -6.16 -18.94 17.48
N ALA A 36 -6.86 -19.57 18.42
CA ALA A 36 -7.94 -20.52 18.12
C ALA A 36 -9.08 -19.89 17.30
N ASN A 37 -9.32 -18.59 17.46
CA ASN A 37 -10.32 -17.83 16.70
C ASN A 37 -9.77 -17.24 15.39
N PHE A 38 -8.56 -17.61 14.96
CA PHE A 38 -8.00 -17.16 13.69
C PHE A 38 -8.92 -17.56 12.54
N HIS A 39 -9.32 -16.61 11.70
CA HIS A 39 -10.16 -16.88 10.54
C HIS A 39 -11.54 -17.50 10.87
N ILE A 40 -12.04 -17.29 12.08
CA ILE A 40 -13.41 -17.63 12.50
C ILE A 40 -14.21 -16.33 12.59
N PRO A 41 -15.13 -16.04 11.63
CA PRO A 41 -15.96 -14.84 11.65
C PRO A 41 -16.74 -14.64 12.94
N ALA A 42 -16.88 -13.38 13.36
CA ALA A 42 -17.89 -13.04 14.34
C ALA A 42 -19.30 -13.43 13.81
N THR A 43 -20.09 -14.02 14.69
CA THR A 43 -21.46 -14.46 14.45
C THR A 43 -22.41 -13.28 14.35
N GLN A 44 -23.33 -13.37 13.39
CA GLN A 44 -24.42 -12.41 13.28
C GLN A 44 -25.33 -12.46 14.51
N GLY A 45 -25.91 -11.31 14.84
CA GLY A 45 -26.85 -11.14 15.94
C GLY A 45 -27.20 -9.67 16.08
N GLU A 46 -28.09 -9.34 16.99
CA GLU A 46 -28.38 -7.94 17.31
C GLU A 46 -27.30 -7.37 18.22
N ARG A 47 -26.98 -6.09 18.03
CA ARG A 47 -26.26 -5.30 19.03
C ARG A 47 -27.21 -5.11 20.20
N GLY A 48 -26.93 -5.77 21.32
CA GLY A 48 -27.83 -5.76 22.47
C GLY A 48 -28.13 -4.33 22.91
N SER A 49 -29.41 -3.99 23.09
CA SER A 49 -29.77 -2.80 23.84
C SER A 49 -29.33 -3.00 25.29
N SER A 50 -28.84 -1.94 25.92
CA SER A 50 -28.32 -1.92 27.29
C SER A 50 -29.35 -2.31 28.37
N ARG A 51 -30.55 -2.79 28.01
CA ARG A 51 -31.66 -3.11 28.93
C ARG A 51 -32.36 -4.46 28.70
N GLY A 52 -31.83 -5.39 27.89
CA GLY A 52 -32.50 -6.68 27.60
C GLY A 52 -31.58 -7.91 27.69
N LYS A 53 -32.18 -9.08 28.00
CA LYS A 53 -31.53 -10.40 28.18
C LYS A 53 -30.43 -10.71 27.15
N LYS A 54 -29.29 -11.22 27.63
CA LYS A 54 -28.11 -11.68 26.85
C LYS A 54 -28.34 -12.97 26.04
N THR A 55 -29.45 -13.12 25.34
CA THR A 55 -29.63 -14.26 24.42
C THR A 55 -28.91 -13.95 23.11
N GLY A 56 -27.90 -14.75 22.77
CA GLY A 56 -27.16 -14.62 21.50
C GLY A 56 -25.82 -13.89 21.58
N ALA A 57 -25.10 -13.93 22.72
CA ALA A 57 -23.72 -13.43 22.80
C ALA A 57 -22.80 -14.21 21.85
N ASP A 58 -21.92 -13.50 21.15
CA ASP A 58 -20.96 -14.12 20.23
C ASP A 58 -19.98 -15.02 21.01
N PRO A 59 -19.70 -16.26 20.58
CA PRO A 59 -18.82 -17.17 21.32
C PRO A 59 -17.34 -16.74 21.29
N CYS A 60 -16.90 -16.05 20.23
CA CYS A 60 -15.51 -15.76 19.95
C CYS A 60 -15.11 -14.31 20.30
N TYR A 61 -16.06 -13.37 20.30
CA TYR A 61 -15.80 -11.94 20.36
C TYR A 61 -16.70 -11.18 21.34
N THR A 62 -16.19 -10.07 21.85
CA THR A 62 -16.96 -9.08 22.60
C THR A 62 -16.88 -7.76 21.85
N LEU A 63 -18.03 -7.11 21.62
CA LEU A 63 -18.07 -5.76 21.07
C LEU A 63 -17.47 -4.76 22.07
N VAL A 64 -16.54 -3.94 21.60
CA VAL A 64 -15.91 -2.84 22.34
C VAL A 64 -15.95 -1.58 21.48
N ALA A 65 -15.87 -0.41 22.12
CA ALA A 65 -15.77 0.86 21.42
C ALA A 65 -14.33 1.38 21.54
N VAL A 66 -13.68 1.63 20.40
CA VAL A 66 -12.35 2.28 20.36
C VAL A 66 -12.44 3.79 20.12
N GLY A 67 -13.63 4.28 19.75
CA GLY A 67 -13.91 5.69 19.54
C GLY A 67 -15.39 5.95 19.25
N LYS A 68 -15.74 7.21 18.99
CA LYS A 68 -17.11 7.57 18.61
C LYS A 68 -17.46 6.95 17.25
N ARG A 69 -18.52 6.14 17.21
CA ARG A 69 -18.99 5.43 15.99
C ARG A 69 -17.92 4.53 15.33
N ALA A 70 -17.01 4.01 16.15
CA ALA A 70 -15.93 3.12 15.74
C ALA A 70 -16.03 1.79 16.53
N PRO A 71 -16.91 0.87 16.08
CA PRO A 71 -17.07 -0.43 16.72
C PRO A 71 -15.83 -1.29 16.47
N ALA A 72 -15.42 -2.04 17.48
CA ALA A 72 -14.32 -2.97 17.43
C ALA A 72 -14.70 -4.28 18.11
N TYR A 73 -13.96 -5.33 17.80
CA TYR A 73 -14.13 -6.65 18.38
C TYR A 73 -12.90 -6.99 19.21
N LYS A 74 -13.14 -7.37 20.48
CA LYS A 74 -12.13 -7.98 21.33
C LYS A 74 -12.25 -9.50 21.24
N CYS A 75 -11.21 -10.17 20.78
CA CYS A 75 -11.13 -11.62 20.75
C CYS A 75 -11.10 -12.19 22.18
N LYS A 76 -11.98 -13.15 22.47
CA LYS A 76 -12.05 -13.80 23.79
C LYS A 76 -10.92 -14.79 24.04
N SER A 77 -10.24 -15.27 22.98
CA SER A 77 -9.15 -16.24 23.07
C SER A 77 -7.80 -15.56 23.29
N CYS A 78 -7.36 -14.69 22.38
CA CYS A 78 -6.05 -14.02 22.46
C CYS A 78 -6.10 -12.59 23.04
N GLY A 79 -7.28 -12.02 23.25
CA GLY A 79 -7.45 -10.67 23.79
C GLY A 79 -7.26 -9.53 22.78
N GLU A 80 -6.83 -9.82 21.55
CA GLU A 80 -6.63 -8.79 20.51
C GLU A 80 -7.90 -8.00 20.20
N VAL A 81 -7.73 -6.71 19.96
CA VAL A 81 -8.79 -5.79 19.56
C VAL A 81 -8.54 -5.34 18.12
N PHE A 82 -9.55 -5.45 17.28
CA PHE A 82 -9.51 -4.97 15.89
C PHE A 82 -10.80 -4.22 15.54
N ALA A 83 -10.68 -3.16 14.74
CA ALA A 83 -11.82 -2.37 14.31
C ALA A 83 -12.69 -3.14 13.30
N ALA A 84 -13.99 -2.90 13.33
CA ALA A 84 -14.88 -3.46 12.33
C ALA A 84 -14.61 -2.83 10.95
N LYS A 85 -14.71 -3.61 9.88
CA LYS A 85 -14.50 -3.18 8.49
C LYS A 85 -15.72 -3.49 7.62
N SER A 86 -16.03 -2.59 6.69
CA SER A 86 -17.14 -2.78 5.75
C SER A 86 -16.78 -3.81 4.69
N ASN A 87 -17.46 -4.97 4.72
CA ASN A 87 -17.28 -5.99 3.68
C ASN A 87 -17.76 -5.50 2.31
N ILE A 88 -18.82 -4.68 2.25
CA ILE A 88 -19.31 -4.04 1.01
C ILE A 88 -18.25 -3.09 0.46
N GLY A 89 -17.60 -2.32 1.34
CA GLY A 89 -16.51 -1.42 0.95
C GLY A 89 -15.32 -2.17 0.36
N ILE A 90 -14.92 -3.29 0.99
CA ILE A 90 -13.82 -4.13 0.47
C ILE A 90 -14.22 -4.77 -0.87
N ALA A 91 -15.44 -5.28 -1.00
CA ALA A 91 -15.94 -5.86 -2.25
C ALA A 91 -15.95 -4.83 -3.39
N SER A 92 -16.38 -3.60 -3.11
CA SER A 92 -16.40 -2.49 -4.07
C SER A 92 -14.98 -2.16 -4.55
N GLU A 93 -14.03 -2.07 -3.62
CA GLU A 93 -12.63 -1.79 -3.95
C GLU A 93 -11.95 -2.94 -4.70
N LEU A 94 -12.23 -4.19 -4.34
CA LEU A 94 -11.81 -5.37 -5.11
C LEU A 94 -12.31 -5.29 -6.55
N ASN A 95 -13.58 -4.97 -6.76
CA ASN A 95 -14.18 -4.85 -8.09
C ASN A 95 -13.53 -3.73 -8.91
N ARG A 96 -13.23 -2.59 -8.28
CA ARG A 96 -12.51 -1.47 -8.91
C ARG A 96 -11.10 -1.88 -9.35
N ILE A 97 -10.34 -2.51 -8.46
CA ILE A 97 -8.96 -2.96 -8.72
C ILE A 97 -8.91 -4.04 -9.79
N ALA A 98 -9.80 -5.03 -9.72
CA ALA A 98 -9.86 -6.15 -10.64
C ALA A 98 -10.45 -5.81 -12.02
N GLY A 99 -11.02 -4.61 -12.17
CA GLY A 99 -11.78 -4.21 -13.35
C GLY A 99 -11.03 -4.35 -14.69
N TYR A 100 -9.71 -4.18 -14.71
CA TYR A 100 -8.93 -4.32 -15.95
C TYR A 100 -8.79 -5.77 -16.44
N ILE A 101 -8.77 -6.76 -15.54
CA ILE A 101 -8.78 -8.19 -15.92
C ILE A 101 -10.20 -8.64 -16.22
N ARG A 102 -11.19 -8.12 -15.49
CA ARG A 102 -12.60 -8.48 -15.63
C ARG A 102 -13.33 -7.72 -16.74
N ARG A 103 -12.62 -6.94 -17.56
CA ARG A 103 -13.22 -6.17 -18.66
C ARG A 103 -14.22 -7.03 -19.44
N ASP A 104 -15.46 -6.54 -19.45
CA ASP A 104 -16.56 -7.15 -20.19
C ASP A 104 -16.20 -7.20 -21.66
N GLU A 105 -16.46 -8.36 -22.26
CA GLU A 105 -16.37 -8.49 -23.69
C GLU A 105 -17.41 -7.58 -24.34
N PRO A 106 -17.16 -7.10 -25.58
CA PRO A 106 -18.18 -6.35 -26.29
C PRO A 106 -19.49 -7.13 -26.33
N SER A 107 -20.60 -6.48 -26.00
CA SER A 107 -21.92 -7.10 -25.92
C SER A 107 -22.98 -6.20 -26.56
N CYS A 108 -24.24 -6.62 -26.49
CA CYS A 108 -25.36 -5.80 -26.94
C CYS A 108 -25.37 -4.45 -26.22
N ARG A 109 -25.37 -3.33 -26.95
CA ARG A 109 -25.39 -1.97 -26.35
C ARG A 109 -26.73 -1.55 -25.74
N ASN A 110 -27.69 -2.46 -25.65
CA ASN A 110 -28.99 -2.19 -25.04
C ASN A 110 -28.95 -2.66 -23.60
N GLU A 111 -28.80 -1.75 -22.63
CA GLU A 111 -28.68 -2.13 -21.19
C GLU A 111 -29.86 -2.97 -20.69
N ALA A 112 -31.06 -2.74 -21.23
CA ALA A 112 -32.27 -3.51 -20.90
C ALA A 112 -32.36 -4.89 -21.58
N CYS A 113 -31.39 -5.27 -22.43
CA CYS A 113 -31.42 -6.55 -23.16
C CYS A 113 -30.75 -7.66 -22.33
N ALA A 114 -31.34 -8.86 -22.31
CA ALA A 114 -30.73 -10.04 -21.67
C ALA A 114 -29.33 -10.37 -22.23
N HIS A 115 -29.08 -10.11 -23.52
CA HIS A 115 -27.76 -10.32 -24.12
C HIS A 115 -26.75 -9.20 -23.76
N HIS A 116 -27.13 -8.12 -23.07
CA HIS A 116 -26.18 -7.08 -22.64
C HIS A 116 -25.09 -7.64 -21.72
N ALA A 117 -25.44 -8.60 -20.85
CA ALA A 117 -24.51 -9.27 -19.96
C ALA A 117 -23.74 -10.43 -20.64
N LEU A 118 -24.08 -10.78 -21.89
CA LEU A 118 -23.46 -11.88 -22.61
C LEU A 118 -22.39 -11.35 -23.56
N GLY A 119 -21.13 -11.68 -23.30
CA GLY A 119 -20.00 -11.31 -24.15
C GLY A 119 -20.02 -12.00 -25.52
N ILE A 120 -19.55 -11.33 -26.56
CA ILE A 120 -19.51 -11.91 -27.93
C ILE A 120 -18.56 -13.10 -28.10
N TYR A 121 -17.49 -13.22 -27.29
CA TYR A 121 -16.48 -14.26 -27.48
C TYR A 121 -16.79 -15.47 -26.61
N THR A 122 -17.29 -15.23 -25.40
CA THR A 122 -17.84 -16.22 -24.46
C THR A 122 -19.16 -16.81 -24.94
N HIS A 123 -20.05 -15.98 -25.49
CA HIS A 123 -21.38 -16.38 -25.96
C HIS A 123 -21.57 -16.04 -27.44
N PRO A 124 -20.76 -16.62 -28.36
CA PRO A 124 -20.83 -16.29 -29.78
C PRO A 124 -22.18 -16.64 -30.39
N SER A 125 -22.90 -17.62 -29.84
CA SER A 125 -24.24 -18.01 -30.26
C SER A 125 -25.28 -16.88 -30.10
N ALA A 126 -25.12 -16.01 -29.09
CA ALA A 126 -26.00 -14.88 -28.78
C ALA A 126 -25.95 -13.75 -29.83
N TYR A 127 -24.98 -13.81 -30.75
CA TYR A 127 -24.73 -12.80 -31.77
C TYR A 127 -24.58 -13.42 -33.16
N ARG A 128 -24.81 -12.62 -34.21
CA ARG A 128 -24.40 -12.96 -35.57
C ARG A 128 -23.49 -11.89 -36.13
N LYS A 129 -22.47 -12.29 -36.89
CA LYS A 129 -21.66 -11.35 -37.68
C LYS A 129 -22.56 -10.77 -38.77
N PHE A 130 -22.76 -9.46 -38.72
CA PHE A 130 -23.69 -8.71 -39.58
C PHE A 130 -22.99 -8.02 -40.76
N GLY A 131 -21.67 -7.93 -40.72
CA GLY A 131 -20.86 -7.37 -41.81
C GLY A 131 -19.62 -6.65 -41.27
N VAL A 132 -19.09 -5.73 -42.07
CA VAL A 132 -18.00 -4.82 -41.69
C VAL A 132 -18.44 -3.38 -41.93
N THR A 133 -17.95 -2.46 -41.11
CA THR A 133 -18.08 -1.02 -41.40
C THR A 133 -17.15 -0.65 -42.56
N ASP A 134 -17.34 0.52 -43.18
CA ASP A 134 -16.44 1.07 -44.21
C ASP A 134 -14.97 1.17 -43.76
N SER A 135 -14.72 1.22 -42.45
CA SER A 135 -13.37 1.21 -41.88
C SER A 135 -12.83 -0.19 -41.54
N GLY A 136 -13.47 -1.25 -42.04
CA GLY A 136 -13.13 -2.65 -41.79
C GLY A 136 -13.65 -3.24 -40.47
N SER A 137 -14.09 -2.44 -39.49
CA SER A 137 -14.53 -2.92 -38.17
C SER A 137 -15.68 -3.93 -38.26
N ALA A 138 -15.52 -5.10 -37.63
CA ALA A 138 -16.55 -6.13 -37.63
C ALA A 138 -17.81 -5.66 -36.91
N ARG A 139 -18.97 -5.87 -37.55
CA ARG A 139 -20.30 -5.56 -37.01
C ARG A 139 -20.98 -6.84 -36.55
N TYR A 140 -21.60 -6.78 -35.39
CA TYR A 140 -22.38 -7.86 -34.79
C TYR A 140 -23.81 -7.40 -34.59
N GLN A 141 -24.74 -8.33 -34.73
CA GLN A 141 -26.14 -8.14 -34.42
C GLN A 141 -26.55 -9.05 -33.27
N CYS A 142 -27.27 -8.49 -32.30
CA CYS A 142 -27.86 -9.22 -31.19
C CYS A 142 -28.97 -10.15 -31.69
N LYS A 143 -28.94 -11.42 -31.27
CA LYS A 143 -29.99 -12.41 -31.56
C LYS A 143 -31.07 -12.51 -30.47
N ALA A 144 -31.04 -11.66 -29.43
CA ALA A 144 -32.10 -11.65 -28.44
C ALA A 144 -33.43 -11.30 -29.11
N GLU A 145 -34.47 -12.03 -28.74
CA GLU A 145 -35.83 -11.79 -29.21
C GLU A 145 -36.24 -10.34 -28.94
N GLY A 146 -36.79 -9.66 -29.95
CA GLY A 146 -37.18 -8.25 -29.85
C GLY A 146 -36.05 -7.21 -29.81
N CYS A 147 -34.76 -7.60 -29.78
CA CYS A 147 -33.66 -6.63 -29.73
C CYS A 147 -33.13 -6.24 -31.12
N GLY A 148 -32.55 -7.20 -31.86
CA GLY A 148 -32.00 -6.98 -33.20
C GLY A 148 -30.92 -5.89 -33.38
N LYS A 149 -30.47 -5.22 -32.31
CA LYS A 149 -29.54 -4.09 -32.40
C LYS A 149 -28.18 -4.53 -32.92
N THR A 150 -27.56 -3.68 -33.74
CA THR A 150 -26.21 -3.89 -34.26
C THR A 150 -25.19 -3.01 -33.55
N PHE A 151 -23.96 -3.51 -33.39
CA PHE A 151 -22.83 -2.75 -32.87
C PHE A 151 -21.54 -3.18 -33.57
N SER A 152 -20.52 -2.33 -33.54
CA SER A 152 -19.21 -2.61 -34.12
C SER A 152 -18.13 -2.76 -33.06
N ILE A 153 -17.22 -3.69 -33.28
CA ILE A 153 -15.96 -3.82 -32.52
C ILE A 153 -14.90 -3.04 -33.26
N ARG A 154 -14.27 -2.09 -32.58
CA ARG A 154 -13.23 -1.27 -33.19
C ARG A 154 -12.01 -2.14 -33.50
N ILE A 155 -11.65 -2.26 -34.78
CA ILE A 155 -10.44 -2.96 -35.22
C ILE A 155 -9.19 -2.09 -35.05
N ARG A 156 -9.30 -0.77 -35.27
CA ARG A 156 -8.17 0.16 -35.13
C ARG A 156 -8.35 1.04 -33.89
N PRO A 157 -7.48 0.90 -32.87
CA PRO A 157 -7.59 1.71 -31.65
C PRO A 157 -7.34 3.21 -31.91
N VAL A 158 -6.63 3.54 -33.00
CA VAL A 158 -6.21 4.90 -33.38
C VAL A 158 -7.05 5.62 -34.43
N ARG A 159 -8.23 5.10 -34.84
CA ARG A 159 -8.99 5.64 -36.01
C ARG A 159 -9.33 7.14 -35.93
N ARG A 160 -9.45 7.72 -34.74
CA ARG A 160 -9.76 9.16 -34.53
C ARG A 160 -8.53 10.05 -34.39
N GLN A 161 -7.34 9.49 -34.61
CA GLN A 161 -6.06 10.17 -34.45
C GLN A 161 -5.46 10.43 -35.84
N THR A 162 -5.12 11.68 -36.15
CA THR A 162 -4.51 12.06 -37.43
C THR A 162 -2.98 11.99 -37.38
N ASP A 163 -2.41 12.06 -36.18
CA ASP A 163 -0.98 12.18 -35.84
C ASP A 163 -0.42 10.90 -35.19
N THR A 164 -0.85 9.73 -35.66
CA THR A 164 -0.49 8.43 -35.05
C THR A 164 1.01 8.13 -35.00
N HIS A 165 1.80 8.72 -35.89
CA HIS A 165 3.26 8.61 -35.91
C HIS A 165 3.91 9.15 -34.61
N LEU A 166 3.25 10.09 -33.91
CA LEU A 166 3.74 10.64 -32.64
C LEU A 166 3.53 9.68 -31.46
N ASN A 167 2.66 8.68 -31.56
CA ASN A 167 2.26 7.85 -30.41
C ASN A 167 3.46 7.18 -29.73
N ILE A 168 4.35 6.61 -30.52
CA ILE A 168 5.56 5.93 -30.04
C ILE A 168 6.49 6.94 -29.33
N ILE A 169 6.65 8.12 -29.93
CA ILE A 169 7.50 9.18 -29.40
C ILE A 169 6.93 9.67 -28.06
N LEU A 170 5.65 10.02 -28.01
CA LEU A 170 4.97 10.47 -26.79
C LEU A 170 5.06 9.44 -25.67
N PHE A 171 4.79 8.16 -25.96
CA PHE A 171 4.90 7.08 -24.99
C PHE A 171 6.33 7.00 -24.42
N LYS A 172 7.35 7.01 -25.29
CA LYS A 172 8.75 6.94 -24.87
C LYS A 172 9.13 8.18 -24.04
N LEU A 173 8.72 9.38 -24.43
CA LEU A 173 9.02 10.60 -23.67
C LEU A 173 8.41 10.53 -22.26
N LEU A 174 7.14 10.11 -22.14
CA LEU A 174 6.46 9.95 -20.85
C LEU A 174 7.19 8.99 -19.90
N MET A 175 7.83 7.94 -20.42
CA MET A 175 8.51 6.90 -19.63
C MET A 175 10.00 7.18 -19.34
N ASN A 176 10.51 8.35 -19.72
CA ASN A 176 11.94 8.71 -19.62
C ASN A 176 12.18 10.09 -18.97
N LYS A 177 11.40 10.41 -17.94
CA LYS A 177 11.55 11.61 -17.07
C LYS A 177 11.37 12.94 -17.80
N MET A 178 10.64 12.96 -18.91
CA MET A 178 10.35 14.21 -19.63
C MET A 178 9.18 14.94 -18.98
N PRO A 179 9.35 16.20 -18.53
CA PRO A 179 8.24 17.03 -18.08
C PRO A 179 7.22 17.25 -19.19
N LEU A 180 5.92 17.29 -18.86
CA LEU A 180 4.88 17.44 -19.88
C LEU A 180 5.05 18.70 -20.73
N GLY A 181 5.43 19.83 -20.14
CA GLY A 181 5.66 21.07 -20.89
C GLY A 181 6.70 20.88 -22.00
N ARG A 182 7.80 20.19 -21.69
CA ARG A 182 8.84 19.88 -22.67
C ARG A 182 8.38 18.89 -23.75
N ILE A 183 7.48 17.97 -23.41
CA ILE A 183 6.85 17.07 -24.40
C ILE A 183 6.04 17.89 -25.40
N LEU A 184 5.22 18.84 -24.93
CA LEU A 184 4.42 19.71 -25.79
C LEU A 184 5.33 20.53 -26.73
N GLU A 185 6.40 21.12 -26.22
CA GLU A 185 7.37 21.89 -27.02
C GLU A 185 8.06 21.06 -28.11
N ILE A 186 8.48 19.83 -27.79
CA ILE A 186 9.22 18.98 -28.74
C ILE A 186 8.30 18.41 -29.82
N THR A 187 7.05 18.10 -29.45
CA THR A 187 6.12 17.39 -30.34
C THR A 187 5.11 18.29 -31.04
N ASP A 188 5.09 19.58 -30.71
CA ASP A 188 4.18 20.58 -31.25
C ASP A 188 2.70 20.16 -31.18
N ILE A 189 2.31 19.51 -30.09
CA ILE A 189 0.92 19.15 -29.81
C ILE A 189 0.35 20.01 -28.69
N ASP A 190 -0.96 20.23 -28.73
CA ASP A 190 -1.64 20.92 -27.65
C ASP A 190 -1.80 20.04 -26.40
N LYS A 191 -1.98 20.70 -25.25
CA LYS A 191 -2.14 20.05 -23.95
C LYS A 191 -3.30 19.05 -23.94
N HIS A 192 -4.46 19.37 -24.52
CA HIS A 192 -5.61 18.47 -24.53
C HIS A 192 -5.33 17.20 -25.34
N THR A 193 -4.61 17.32 -26.46
CA THR A 193 -4.16 16.16 -27.24
C THR A 193 -3.22 15.27 -26.43
N LEU A 194 -2.25 15.82 -25.70
CA LEU A 194 -1.37 15.02 -24.85
C LEU A 194 -2.13 14.25 -23.75
N TYR A 195 -3.09 14.87 -23.06
CA TYR A 195 -3.91 14.17 -22.06
C TYR A 195 -4.77 13.07 -22.69
N ARG A 196 -5.42 13.34 -23.82
CA ARG A 196 -6.16 12.31 -24.58
C ARG A 196 -5.25 11.15 -25.01
N ARG A 197 -3.97 11.43 -25.31
CA ARG A 197 -2.97 10.40 -25.62
C ARG A 197 -2.58 9.58 -24.42
N ILE A 198 -2.45 10.19 -23.23
CA ILE A 198 -2.20 9.44 -22.00
C ILE A 198 -3.38 8.53 -21.68
N ASP A 199 -4.62 9.01 -21.79
CA ASP A 199 -5.82 8.19 -21.62
C ASP A 199 -5.82 7.00 -22.59
N PHE A 200 -5.51 7.28 -23.86
CA PHE A 200 -5.37 6.25 -24.88
C PHE A 200 -4.29 5.22 -24.53
N PHE A 201 -3.08 5.65 -24.15
CA PHE A 201 -2.00 4.72 -23.77
C PHE A 201 -2.36 3.90 -22.53
N HIS A 202 -3.00 4.51 -21.54
CA HIS A 202 -3.50 3.81 -20.36
C HIS A 202 -4.48 2.71 -20.76
N ASP A 203 -5.49 3.03 -21.57
CA ASP A 203 -6.46 2.07 -22.07
C ASP A 203 -5.81 0.89 -22.81
N GLN A 204 -4.83 1.16 -23.68
CA GLN A 204 -4.11 0.13 -24.42
C GLN A 204 -3.23 -0.73 -23.50
N CYS A 205 -2.49 -0.12 -22.58
CA CYS A 205 -1.71 -0.81 -21.57
C CYS A 205 -2.58 -1.73 -20.70
N MET A 206 -3.72 -1.24 -20.23
CA MET A 206 -4.62 -2.02 -19.37
C MET A 206 -5.27 -3.19 -20.11
N ARG A 207 -5.58 -3.05 -21.41
CA ARG A 207 -6.03 -4.18 -22.26
C ARG A 207 -4.91 -5.21 -22.45
N PHE A 208 -3.73 -4.75 -22.82
CA PHE A 208 -2.57 -5.59 -23.10
C PHE A 208 -2.17 -6.43 -21.89
N ILE A 209 -2.09 -5.80 -20.70
CA ILE A 209 -1.69 -6.49 -19.49
C ILE A 209 -2.86 -7.31 -18.90
N GLY A 210 -4.09 -6.81 -19.00
CA GLY A 210 -5.29 -7.51 -18.56
C GLY A 210 -5.48 -8.85 -19.26
N ASP A 211 -5.28 -8.90 -20.59
CA ASP A 211 -5.31 -10.14 -21.38
C ASP A 211 -4.32 -11.19 -20.85
N ARG A 212 -3.09 -10.78 -20.51
CA ARG A 212 -2.04 -11.68 -20.02
C ARG A 212 -2.27 -12.10 -18.58
N GLU A 213 -2.63 -11.16 -17.71
CA GLU A 213 -2.85 -11.44 -16.29
C GLU A 213 -4.15 -12.21 -16.06
N ARG A 214 -5.14 -12.15 -16.97
CA ARG A 214 -6.36 -12.99 -16.93
C ARG A 214 -6.05 -14.49 -16.93
N ARG A 215 -4.92 -14.89 -17.52
CA ARG A 215 -4.47 -16.29 -17.59
C ARG A 215 -4.25 -16.88 -16.20
N TYR A 216 -3.92 -16.06 -15.20
CA TYR A 216 -3.88 -16.46 -13.79
C TYR A 216 -5.24 -16.91 -13.26
N LEU A 217 -6.34 -16.25 -13.65
CA LEU A 217 -7.69 -16.60 -13.19
C LEU A 217 -8.16 -17.95 -13.76
N SER A 218 -7.73 -18.27 -14.98
CA SER A 218 -8.05 -19.54 -15.64
C SER A 218 -7.16 -20.71 -15.21
N GLY A 219 -6.05 -20.44 -14.51
CA GLY A 219 -5.04 -21.44 -14.16
C GLY A 219 -4.09 -21.82 -15.31
N GLU A 220 -4.20 -21.20 -16.49
CA GLU A 220 -3.26 -21.40 -17.61
C GLU A 220 -1.82 -21.00 -17.22
N ILE A 221 -1.69 -20.02 -16.31
CA ILE A 221 -0.43 -19.71 -15.65
C ILE A 221 -0.57 -20.00 -14.16
N SER A 222 0.34 -20.82 -13.65
CA SER A 222 0.51 -21.12 -12.25
C SER A 222 1.98 -21.20 -11.90
N HIS A 223 2.31 -20.96 -10.64
CA HIS A 223 3.68 -21.07 -10.14
C HIS A 223 3.76 -22.08 -9.02
N LYS A 224 4.89 -22.79 -8.93
CA LYS A 224 5.18 -23.60 -7.75
C LYS A 224 5.32 -22.72 -6.51
N ARG A 225 6.10 -21.62 -6.63
CA ARG A 225 6.33 -20.68 -5.53
C ARG A 225 6.49 -19.25 -6.04
N LEU A 226 5.84 -18.30 -5.38
CA LEU A 226 6.10 -16.87 -5.53
C LEU A 226 6.68 -16.29 -4.25
N TYR A 227 7.68 -15.42 -4.39
CA TYR A 227 8.30 -14.70 -3.27
C TYR A 227 8.01 -13.23 -3.50
N LEU A 228 7.05 -12.69 -2.77
CA LEU A 228 6.42 -11.42 -3.05
C LEU A 228 6.91 -10.38 -2.05
N SER A 229 7.24 -9.19 -2.52
CA SER A 229 7.42 -8.01 -1.67
C SER A 229 6.22 -7.08 -1.81
N THR A 230 5.65 -6.62 -0.71
CA THR A 230 4.52 -5.68 -0.70
C THR A 230 4.87 -4.46 0.15
N ASP A 231 4.74 -3.28 -0.44
CA ASP A 231 4.97 -2.00 0.23
C ASP A 231 3.97 -0.97 -0.31
N ARG A 232 3.83 0.13 0.42
CA ARG A 232 2.97 1.26 0.11
C ARG A 232 3.81 2.52 -0.12
N GLN A 233 3.29 3.41 -0.96
CA GLN A 233 3.96 4.64 -1.32
C GLN A 233 2.99 5.82 -1.30
N MET A 234 3.43 6.93 -0.72
CA MET A 234 2.73 8.21 -0.79
C MET A 234 2.93 8.88 -2.15
N TYR A 235 1.84 9.45 -2.68
CA TYR A 235 1.78 10.29 -3.86
C TYR A 235 1.04 11.59 -3.55
N HIS A 236 1.29 12.63 -4.33
CA HIS A 236 0.67 13.94 -4.13
C HIS A 236 0.08 14.50 -5.43
N SER A 237 -1.04 15.22 -5.30
CA SER A 237 -1.63 16.06 -6.34
C SER A 237 -1.65 17.51 -5.87
N ASN A 238 -1.37 18.43 -6.78
CA ASN A 238 -1.39 19.87 -6.52
C ASN A 238 -2.81 20.40 -6.34
N TRP A 239 -2.94 21.56 -5.68
CA TRP A 239 -4.20 22.27 -5.51
C TRP A 239 -4.71 22.82 -6.84
N ARG A 240 -6.03 22.84 -7.04
CA ARG A 240 -6.64 23.46 -8.23
C ARG A 240 -6.79 24.98 -8.13
N SER A 241 -6.94 25.53 -6.92
CA SER A 241 -7.21 26.95 -6.71
C SER A 241 -6.05 27.64 -6.00
N ALA A 242 -5.46 28.67 -6.61
CA ALA A 242 -4.40 29.46 -5.99
C ALA A 242 -4.82 30.13 -4.67
N LYS A 243 -6.14 30.29 -4.45
CA LYS A 243 -6.74 30.81 -3.21
C LYS A 243 -6.69 29.78 -2.07
N ILE A 244 -6.78 28.48 -2.37
CA ILE A 244 -6.78 27.38 -1.38
C ILE A 244 -5.59 26.47 -1.67
N ARG A 245 -4.45 26.80 -1.08
CA ARG A 245 -3.17 26.09 -1.27
C ARG A 245 -3.08 24.84 -0.39
N ARG A 246 -4.01 23.90 -0.58
CA ARG A 246 -4.02 22.59 0.10
C ARG A 246 -3.76 21.47 -0.90
N HIS A 247 -2.79 20.61 -0.62
CA HIS A 247 -2.47 19.49 -1.50
C HIS A 247 -3.33 18.28 -1.17
N VAL A 248 -3.44 17.32 -2.10
CA VAL A 248 -4.11 16.04 -1.85
C VAL A 248 -3.05 14.97 -1.75
N GLN A 249 -3.12 14.14 -0.72
CA GLN A 249 -2.22 13.01 -0.51
C GLN A 249 -2.95 11.70 -0.76
N PHE A 250 -2.29 10.81 -1.49
CA PHE A 250 -2.78 9.47 -1.78
C PHE A 250 -1.77 8.41 -1.35
N MET A 251 -2.28 7.23 -1.01
CA MET A 251 -1.52 6.03 -0.71
C MET A 251 -1.70 5.04 -1.85
N GLY A 252 -0.60 4.53 -2.40
CA GLY A 252 -0.63 3.42 -3.35
C GLY A 252 0.02 2.17 -2.78
N VAL A 253 -0.65 1.02 -2.89
CA VAL A 253 -0.13 -0.29 -2.45
C VAL A 253 0.26 -1.11 -3.68
N GLY A 254 1.45 -1.71 -3.64
CA GLY A 254 1.99 -2.48 -4.77
C GLY A 254 2.63 -3.78 -4.31
N THR A 255 2.71 -4.75 -5.22
CA THR A 255 3.36 -6.04 -4.95
C THR A 255 4.20 -6.48 -6.12
N ALA A 256 5.38 -7.01 -5.85
CA ALA A 256 6.29 -7.52 -6.87
C ALA A 256 6.83 -8.90 -6.49
N ASP A 257 7.05 -9.76 -7.47
CA ASP A 257 7.81 -11.00 -7.25
C ASP A 257 9.32 -10.69 -7.19
N ASN A 258 9.96 -11.03 -6.09
CA ASN A 258 11.36 -10.77 -5.78
C ASN A 258 12.33 -11.51 -6.70
N ARG A 259 11.92 -12.63 -7.32
CA ARG A 259 12.78 -13.43 -8.20
C ARG A 259 12.84 -12.85 -9.62
N SER A 260 11.68 -12.61 -10.20
CA SER A 260 11.54 -12.06 -11.55
C SER A 260 11.64 -10.54 -11.59
N GLY A 261 11.31 -9.89 -10.48
CA GLY A 261 11.09 -8.45 -10.39
C GLY A 261 9.76 -8.01 -11.03
N TYR A 262 8.86 -8.94 -11.38
CA TYR A 262 7.58 -8.62 -12.02
C TYR A 262 6.67 -7.91 -11.03
N VAL A 263 6.10 -6.79 -11.45
CA VAL A 263 5.25 -5.96 -10.61
C VAL A 263 3.79 -6.27 -10.94
N PHE A 264 3.10 -6.88 -9.98
CA PHE A 264 1.66 -7.03 -9.97
C PHE A 264 1.00 -5.65 -9.80
N PRO A 265 -0.34 -5.54 -9.84
CA PRO A 265 -1.04 -4.25 -9.77
C PRO A 265 -0.51 -3.33 -8.67
N LEU A 266 -0.43 -2.04 -9.01
CA LEU A 266 -0.15 -0.97 -8.08
C LEU A 266 -1.39 -0.07 -8.06
N THR A 267 -2.07 -0.02 -6.92
CA THR A 267 -3.35 0.69 -6.81
C THR A 267 -3.22 1.86 -5.86
N VAL A 268 -3.55 3.05 -6.35
CA VAL A 268 -3.73 4.27 -5.56
C VAL A 268 -5.15 4.31 -4.99
N ASN A 269 -5.30 4.76 -3.75
CA ASN A 269 -6.58 4.90 -3.03
C ASN A 269 -7.46 6.06 -3.54
N TYR A 270 -7.70 6.07 -4.85
CA TYR A 270 -8.45 7.10 -5.55
C TYR A 270 -9.36 6.46 -6.61
N ASP A 271 -10.62 6.86 -6.60
CA ASP A 271 -11.63 6.46 -7.59
C ASP A 271 -12.07 7.69 -8.40
N ASP A 272 -11.84 7.66 -9.71
CA ASP A 272 -12.20 8.76 -10.62
C ASP A 272 -13.60 8.62 -11.26
N THR A 273 -14.36 7.58 -10.91
CA THR A 273 -15.67 7.29 -11.50
C THR A 273 -16.78 8.16 -10.91
N PHE A 274 -16.70 8.50 -9.62
CA PHE A 274 -17.74 9.23 -8.90
C PHE A 274 -17.36 10.69 -8.61
N LYS A 275 -18.37 11.54 -8.43
CA LYS A 275 -18.16 12.92 -7.97
C LYS A 275 -18.42 13.00 -6.46
N PRO A 276 -17.61 13.77 -5.70
CA PRO A 276 -17.82 13.98 -4.28
C PRO A 276 -19.22 14.43 -3.89
N ALA A 277 -19.80 15.39 -4.63
CA ALA A 277 -21.13 15.91 -4.34
C ALA A 277 -22.21 14.82 -4.39
N ASP A 278 -22.16 13.97 -5.43
CA ASP A 278 -23.15 12.92 -5.68
C ASP A 278 -23.09 11.86 -4.56
N ILE A 279 -21.89 11.40 -4.19
CA ILE A 279 -21.70 10.38 -3.15
C ILE A 279 -22.04 10.90 -1.76
N ASN A 280 -21.67 12.14 -1.42
CA ASN A 280 -22.05 12.72 -0.12
C ASN A 280 -23.57 12.91 -0.02
N GLN A 281 -24.24 13.32 -1.11
CA GLN A 281 -25.69 13.42 -1.14
C GLN A 281 -26.36 12.04 -0.99
N GLU A 282 -25.88 11.03 -1.72
CA GLU A 282 -26.40 9.66 -1.62
C GLU A 282 -26.18 9.06 -0.23
N ALA A 283 -24.98 9.21 0.35
CA ALA A 283 -24.68 8.77 1.70
C ALA A 283 -25.61 9.42 2.74
N LYS A 284 -25.94 10.70 2.56
CA LYS A 284 -26.92 11.40 3.41
C LYS A 284 -28.33 10.82 3.25
N LEU A 285 -28.78 10.54 2.03
CA LEU A 285 -30.09 9.92 1.76
C LEU A 285 -30.21 8.51 2.34
N LEU A 286 -29.12 7.74 2.32
CA LEU A 286 -29.04 6.38 2.89
C LEU A 286 -28.87 6.35 4.41
N GLY A 287 -28.72 7.52 5.06
CA GLY A 287 -28.46 7.64 6.49
C GLY A 287 -27.11 7.05 6.91
N ASP A 288 -26.13 7.01 6.00
CA ASP A 288 -24.81 6.43 6.28
C ASP A 288 -24.10 7.19 7.41
N LEU A 289 -24.29 8.50 7.49
CA LEU A 289 -23.73 9.34 8.53
C LEU A 289 -24.27 9.01 9.93
N ASP A 290 -25.41 8.33 10.04
CA ASP A 290 -25.97 7.88 11.32
C ASP A 290 -25.46 6.50 11.75
N LYS A 291 -24.85 5.75 10.82
CA LYS A 291 -24.28 4.43 11.03
C LYS A 291 -22.77 4.52 11.34
N ASP A 292 -22.27 3.48 12.00
CA ASP A 292 -20.83 3.26 12.10
C ASP A 292 -20.23 3.00 10.72
N GLN A 293 -19.00 3.46 10.48
CA GLN A 293 -18.34 3.40 9.17
C GLN A 293 -18.41 2.00 8.52
N ALA A 294 -18.19 0.95 9.32
CA ALA A 294 -18.18 -0.44 8.85
C ALA A 294 -19.55 -0.94 8.32
N PHE A 295 -20.64 -0.23 8.58
CA PHE A 295 -22.02 -0.60 8.23
C PHE A 295 -22.64 0.32 7.16
N ARG A 296 -21.86 1.28 6.68
CA ARG A 296 -22.27 2.22 5.62
C ARG A 296 -22.17 1.58 4.25
N GLN A 297 -23.03 2.01 3.33
CA GLN A 297 -22.92 1.67 1.91
C GLN A 297 -21.61 2.24 1.33
N TRP A 298 -21.32 3.51 1.65
CA TRP A 298 -20.15 4.25 1.14
C TRP A 298 -19.01 4.35 2.17
N GLY A 299 -18.97 3.47 3.18
CA GLY A 299 -18.02 3.56 4.30
C GLY A 299 -16.54 3.41 3.97
N HIS A 300 -16.20 2.98 2.74
CA HIS A 300 -14.83 2.90 2.25
C HIS A 300 -14.31 4.22 1.67
N TYR A 301 -15.19 5.19 1.39
CA TYR A 301 -14.79 6.52 0.94
C TYR A 301 -14.68 7.51 2.10
N TRP A 302 -13.74 8.44 1.96
CA TRP A 302 -13.70 9.62 2.80
C TRP A 302 -14.86 10.56 2.42
N LEU A 303 -15.91 10.56 3.25
CA LEU A 303 -16.97 11.56 3.17
C LEU A 303 -16.52 12.89 3.77
N GLU A 304 -17.18 13.99 3.42
CA GLU A 304 -16.80 15.33 3.89
C GLU A 304 -16.83 15.43 5.42
N ASP A 305 -17.83 14.83 6.07
CA ASP A 305 -17.98 14.82 7.52
C ASP A 305 -16.89 14.00 8.23
N ASP A 306 -16.51 12.86 7.65
CA ASP A 306 -15.42 12.02 8.18
C ASP A 306 -14.09 12.76 8.09
N TYR A 307 -13.83 13.42 6.95
CA TYR A 307 -12.65 14.26 6.75
C TYR A 307 -12.60 15.45 7.72
N ASN A 308 -13.71 16.18 7.88
CA ASN A 308 -13.78 17.31 8.81
C ASN A 308 -13.49 16.86 10.24
N SER A 309 -14.04 15.70 10.64
CA SER A 309 -13.78 15.09 11.95
C SER A 309 -12.31 14.70 12.12
N ALA A 310 -11.69 14.10 11.09
CA ALA A 310 -10.29 13.70 11.10
C ALA A 310 -9.34 14.91 11.19
N VAL A 311 -9.61 15.99 10.45
CA VAL A 311 -8.84 17.25 10.54
C VAL A 311 -8.97 17.88 11.92
N ALA A 312 -10.17 17.89 12.52
CA ALA A 312 -10.38 18.40 13.87
C ALA A 312 -9.58 17.60 14.91
N ALA A 313 -9.59 16.26 14.82
CA ALA A 313 -8.81 15.38 15.67
C ALA A 313 -7.30 15.59 15.51
N SER A 314 -6.82 15.71 14.28
CA SER A 314 -5.42 16.02 13.95
C SER A 314 -4.97 17.36 14.55
N LYS A 315 -5.79 18.41 14.44
CA LYS A 315 -5.52 19.72 15.07
C LYS A 315 -5.41 19.63 16.59
N LYS A 316 -6.27 18.83 17.24
CA LYS A 316 -6.22 18.62 18.69
C LYS A 316 -4.91 17.92 19.08
N LYS A 317 -4.59 16.81 18.42
CA LYS A 317 -3.37 16.03 18.67
C LYS A 317 -2.09 16.85 18.43
N HIS A 318 -2.07 17.69 17.39
CA HIS A 318 -0.94 18.56 17.12
C HIS A 318 -0.71 19.58 18.25
N ARG A 319 -1.78 20.18 18.80
CA ARG A 319 -1.66 21.10 19.96
C ARG A 319 -1.15 20.40 21.21
N GLU A 320 -1.65 19.20 21.50
CA GLU A 320 -1.20 18.38 22.63
C GLU A 320 0.28 18.03 22.49
N LYS A 321 0.71 17.57 21.30
CA LYS A 321 2.11 17.26 21.03
C LYS A 321 3.01 18.50 21.14
N LEU A 322 2.56 19.66 20.68
CA LEU A 322 3.32 20.91 20.81
C LEU A 322 3.48 21.34 22.28
N SER A 323 2.48 21.06 23.12
CA SER A 323 2.54 21.32 24.57
C SER A 323 3.54 20.39 25.23
N SER A 324 3.42 19.07 25.01
CA SER A 324 4.34 18.08 25.59
C SER A 324 5.77 18.24 25.09
N GLN A 325 5.98 18.62 23.82
CA GLN A 325 7.33 18.89 23.31
C GLN A 325 7.97 20.11 24.00
N LYS A 326 7.19 21.17 24.27
CA LYS A 326 7.69 22.32 25.03
C LYS A 326 8.08 21.96 26.46
N GLU A 327 7.32 21.07 27.11
CA GLU A 327 7.65 20.53 28.44
C GLU A 327 8.93 19.70 28.38
N ILE A 328 9.06 18.76 27.44
CA ILE A 328 10.26 17.94 27.27
C ILE A 328 11.49 18.79 26.93
N ASP A 329 11.36 19.78 26.05
CA ASP A 329 12.46 20.68 25.68
C ASP A 329 12.88 21.56 26.87
N ARG A 330 11.93 21.96 27.73
CA ARG A 330 12.21 22.67 28.98
C ARG A 330 12.96 21.77 29.95
N ASP A 331 12.50 20.55 30.18
CA ASP A 331 13.12 19.61 31.11
C ASP A 331 14.53 19.20 30.65
N ARG A 332 14.72 18.93 29.35
CA ARG A 332 16.06 18.64 28.78
C ARG A 332 17.02 19.81 28.96
N ARG A 333 16.57 21.04 28.72
CA ARG A 333 17.40 22.24 28.95
C ARG A 333 17.81 22.34 30.42
N MET A 334 16.88 22.10 31.35
CA MET A 334 17.18 22.08 32.78
C MET A 334 18.22 21.01 33.13
N THR A 335 18.07 19.77 32.66
CA THR A 335 19.02 18.68 32.95
C THR A 335 20.41 18.92 32.35
N SER A 336 20.50 19.41 31.11
CA SER A 336 21.78 19.76 30.50
C SER A 336 22.48 20.91 31.23
N LEU A 337 21.72 21.88 31.74
CA LEU A 337 22.26 23.00 32.51
C LEU A 337 22.69 22.59 33.92
N GLU A 338 21.93 21.71 34.60
CA GLU A 338 22.33 21.13 35.89
C GLU A 338 23.67 20.40 35.78
N GLN A 339 23.90 19.69 34.67
CA GLN A 339 25.17 19.03 34.40
C GLN A 339 26.31 20.04 34.20
N ILE A 340 26.08 21.10 33.42
CA ILE A 340 27.05 22.17 33.19
C ILE A 340 27.38 22.93 34.49
N ILE A 341 26.37 23.22 35.31
CA ILE A 341 26.54 23.90 36.60
C ILE A 341 27.38 23.02 37.54
N ARG A 342 27.08 21.72 37.64
CA ARG A 342 27.90 20.78 38.43
C ARG A 342 29.35 20.73 37.97
N ASP A 343 29.58 20.74 36.66
CA ASP A 343 30.94 20.77 36.09
C ASP A 343 31.67 22.09 36.43
N LEU A 344 30.96 23.22 36.47
CA LEU A 344 31.50 24.53 36.87
C LEU A 344 31.75 24.65 38.37
N GLU A 345 30.84 24.18 39.22
CA GLU A 345 31.00 24.10 40.69
C GLU A 345 32.23 23.27 41.04
N TYR A 346 32.40 22.11 40.39
CA TYR A 346 33.56 21.24 40.57
C TYR A 346 34.86 21.89 40.09
N LYS A 347 34.84 22.59 38.95
CA LYS A 347 36.05 23.17 38.34
C LYS A 347 36.54 24.45 39.03
N TYR A 348 35.64 25.22 39.66
CA TYR A 348 35.96 26.53 40.23
C TYR A 348 35.69 26.63 41.75
N GLU A 349 35.30 25.54 42.41
CA GLU A 349 34.98 25.48 43.85
C GLU A 349 33.90 26.50 44.29
N LEU A 350 32.87 26.67 43.45
CA LEU A 350 31.73 27.55 43.71
C LEU A 350 30.49 26.72 44.13
N SER A 351 29.50 27.35 44.80
CA SER A 351 28.19 26.76 45.05
C SER A 351 27.08 27.70 44.58
N PHE A 352 26.20 27.25 43.69
CA PHE A 352 25.06 28.04 43.21
C PHE A 352 23.79 27.71 44.00
N SER A 353 23.05 28.74 44.43
CA SER A 353 21.73 28.54 45.04
C SER A 353 20.64 28.30 43.97
N PRO A 354 19.52 27.66 44.31
CA PRO A 354 18.38 27.51 43.39
C PRO A 354 17.89 28.84 42.79
N GLU A 355 17.96 29.95 43.56
CA GLU A 355 17.60 31.28 43.08
C GLU A 355 18.61 31.86 42.06
N ASP A 356 19.91 31.54 42.19
CA ASP A 356 20.94 31.97 41.23
C ASP A 356 20.75 31.31 39.85
N ILE A 357 20.36 30.04 39.85
CA ILE A 357 20.07 29.25 38.65
C ILE A 357 18.85 29.83 37.92
N GLU A 358 17.81 30.20 38.65
CA GLU A 358 16.59 30.81 38.08
C GLU A 358 16.87 32.23 37.51
N ARG A 359 17.83 32.95 38.09
CA ARG A 359 18.26 34.26 37.59
C ARG A 359 19.08 34.17 36.30
N ILE A 360 20.01 33.20 36.19
CA ILE A 360 20.77 32.92 34.96
C ILE A 360 19.81 32.59 33.80
N PHE A 361 18.72 31.89 34.10
CA PHE A 361 17.66 31.54 33.13
C PHE A 361 16.95 32.76 32.51
N SER A 362 16.91 33.90 33.22
CA SER A 362 16.18 35.10 32.81
C SER A 362 16.97 36.05 31.88
N SER A 363 18.29 35.92 31.80
CA SER A 363 19.17 36.75 30.97
C SER A 363 19.51 36.09 29.63
N GLN A 364 19.33 36.81 28.51
CA GLN A 364 19.47 36.29 27.14
C GLN A 364 20.91 36.23 26.58
N GLU A 365 21.95 36.48 27.38
CA GLU A 365 23.32 36.54 26.87
C GLU A 365 24.14 35.32 27.30
N VAL A 366 24.42 34.43 26.34
CA VAL A 366 25.28 33.26 26.45
C VAL A 366 26.68 33.64 25.94
N THR A 367 27.74 33.23 26.63
CA THR A 367 29.12 33.56 26.25
C THR A 367 29.61 32.71 25.07
N PRO A 368 30.62 33.18 24.29
CA PRO A 368 31.15 32.43 23.14
C PRO A 368 31.71 31.02 23.48
N ALA A 369 32.22 30.81 24.69
CA ALA A 369 32.75 29.52 25.13
C ALA A 369 31.64 28.50 25.40
N GLU A 370 30.52 28.94 25.99
CA GLU A 370 29.32 28.12 26.17
C GLU A 370 28.70 27.74 24.82
N GLN A 371 28.77 28.64 23.83
CA GLN A 371 28.31 28.37 22.45
C GLN A 371 29.08 27.21 21.78
N VAL A 372 30.39 27.10 22.01
CA VAL A 372 31.24 26.04 21.43
C VAL A 372 30.97 24.69 22.09
N ALA A 373 30.86 24.63 23.42
CA ALA A 373 30.54 23.40 24.15
C ALA A 373 29.14 22.86 23.78
N ILE A 374 28.15 23.75 23.61
CA ILE A 374 26.81 23.38 23.10
C ILE A 374 26.88 22.82 21.67
N THR A 375 27.81 23.32 20.85
CA THR A 375 27.98 22.87 19.47
C THR A 375 28.66 21.50 19.41
N GLU A 376 29.70 21.26 20.21
CA GLU A 376 30.37 19.95 20.31
C GLU A 376 29.47 18.86 20.90
N ALA A 377 28.66 19.17 21.92
CA ALA A 377 27.68 18.26 22.47
C ALA A 377 26.54 17.95 21.48
N LYS A 378 26.12 18.91 20.66
CA LYS A 378 25.16 18.68 19.56
C LYS A 378 25.73 17.79 18.48
N ILE A 379 27.00 17.96 18.10
CA ILE A 379 27.67 17.11 17.11
C ILE A 379 27.78 15.66 17.61
N SER A 380 28.11 15.47 18.89
CA SER A 380 28.19 14.14 19.52
C SER A 380 26.80 13.47 19.66
N ALA A 381 25.76 14.25 19.95
CA ALA A 381 24.37 13.76 19.97
C ALA A 381 23.83 13.46 18.56
N GLU A 382 24.18 14.26 17.54
CA GLU A 382 23.83 14.03 16.13
C GLU A 382 24.52 12.78 15.56
N ASP A 383 25.76 12.46 15.98
CA ASP A 383 26.44 11.21 15.62
C ASP A 383 25.78 9.96 16.24
N SER A 384 25.16 10.11 17.42
CA SER A 384 24.36 9.06 18.09
C SER A 384 22.93 8.90 17.53
N GLU A 385 22.46 9.85 16.70
CA GLU A 385 21.10 9.87 16.13
C GLU A 385 20.92 8.96 14.91
N SER A 386 22.00 8.33 14.42
CA SER A 386 21.91 7.25 13.44
C SER A 386 21.41 5.96 14.09
N GLY A 387 20.16 5.99 14.58
CA GLY A 387 19.50 4.89 15.27
C GLY A 387 19.55 3.59 14.46
N ASN A 388 19.60 2.47 15.17
CA ASN A 388 19.72 1.16 14.56
C ASN A 388 18.36 0.72 13.95
N VAL A 389 18.34 -0.39 13.21
CA VAL A 389 17.10 -0.89 12.60
C VAL A 389 16.02 -1.26 13.64
N ILE A 390 16.40 -1.66 14.86
CA ILE A 390 15.47 -1.97 15.96
C ILE A 390 14.75 -0.71 16.44
N ASP A 391 15.44 0.42 16.53
CA ASP A 391 14.84 1.71 16.87
C ASP A 391 13.76 2.09 15.84
N GLU A 392 14.03 1.86 14.56
CA GLU A 392 13.04 2.09 13.49
C GLU A 392 11.84 1.12 13.56
N VAL A 393 12.05 -0.12 14.04
CA VAL A 393 10.98 -1.08 14.34
C VAL A 393 10.10 -0.55 15.48
N LEU A 394 10.70 -0.12 16.59
CA LEU A 394 9.97 0.40 17.76
C LEU A 394 9.23 1.71 17.44
N LYS A 395 9.86 2.64 16.71
CA LYS A 395 9.21 3.87 16.23
C LYS A 395 8.00 3.57 15.34
N ALA A 396 8.04 2.50 14.54
CA ALA A 396 6.88 2.09 13.75
C ALA A 396 5.73 1.59 14.65
N TYR A 397 6.00 0.76 15.66
CA TYR A 397 4.98 0.35 16.62
C TYR A 397 4.36 1.52 17.39
N ASN A 398 5.20 2.45 17.86
CA ASN A 398 4.71 3.63 18.57
C ASN A 398 3.75 4.46 17.70
N ARG A 399 4.10 4.68 16.42
CA ARG A 399 3.21 5.36 15.46
C ARG A 399 1.86 4.65 15.27
N VAL A 400 1.83 3.32 15.34
CA VAL A 400 0.60 2.53 15.22
C VAL A 400 -0.25 2.65 16.48
N LEU A 401 0.37 2.62 17.66
CA LEU A 401 -0.32 2.76 18.96
C LEU A 401 -0.99 4.11 19.17
N GLU A 402 -0.49 5.17 18.51
CA GLU A 402 -1.12 6.48 18.57
C GLU A 402 -2.40 6.63 17.72
N ARG A 403 -2.80 5.59 16.98
CA ARG A 403 -3.99 5.59 16.11
C ARG A 403 -5.18 4.99 16.87
N LEU A 404 -6.38 5.54 16.65
CA LEU A 404 -7.63 4.95 17.17
C LEU A 404 -7.90 3.58 16.53
N ASP A 405 -7.67 3.50 15.22
CA ASP A 405 -7.69 2.27 14.45
C ASP A 405 -6.28 2.01 13.92
N THR A 406 -5.67 0.94 14.40
CA THR A 406 -4.29 0.58 14.02
C THR A 406 -4.13 0.40 12.52
N GLU A 407 -5.18 0.01 11.78
CA GLU A 407 -5.12 -0.28 10.34
C GLU A 407 -5.19 0.99 9.48
N VAL A 408 -5.69 2.11 10.02
CA VAL A 408 -5.84 3.38 9.28
C VAL A 408 -4.52 4.13 9.26
N SER A 409 -3.91 4.24 8.09
CA SER A 409 -2.57 4.83 7.96
C SER A 409 -2.58 6.31 7.56
N GLU A 410 -3.71 6.85 7.12
CA GLU A 410 -3.83 8.25 6.74
C GLU A 410 -3.85 9.20 7.93
N TYR A 411 -3.22 10.35 7.71
CA TYR A 411 -3.24 11.47 8.62
C TYR A 411 -3.44 12.74 7.81
N PHE A 412 -4.46 13.54 8.14
CA PHE A 412 -4.74 14.80 7.45
C PHE A 412 -4.16 15.98 8.22
N GLU A 413 -3.22 16.69 7.61
CA GLU A 413 -2.73 17.97 8.10
C GLU A 413 -3.63 19.12 7.63
N GLU A 414 -3.51 20.30 8.24
CA GLU A 414 -4.24 21.50 7.80
C GLU A 414 -3.88 21.96 6.37
N SER A 415 -2.71 21.54 5.90
CA SER A 415 -2.20 21.76 4.55
C SER A 415 -2.79 20.78 3.51
N MET A 416 -3.58 19.80 3.94
CA MET A 416 -4.17 18.76 3.10
C MET A 416 -5.66 19.00 2.85
N GLN A 417 -6.19 18.39 1.79
CA GLN A 417 -7.63 18.34 1.49
C GLN A 417 -7.99 17.05 0.73
N LEU A 418 -9.28 16.73 0.67
CA LEU A 418 -9.81 15.71 -0.23
C LEU A 418 -9.76 16.16 -1.71
N PRO A 419 -9.76 15.22 -2.66
CA PRO A 419 -9.83 15.54 -4.09
C PRO A 419 -11.15 16.25 -4.45
N VAL A 420 -11.04 17.25 -5.34
CA VAL A 420 -12.21 18.01 -5.85
C VAL A 420 -13.02 17.19 -6.87
N ASN A 421 -12.37 16.25 -7.58
CA ASN A 421 -13.03 15.31 -8.49
C ASN A 421 -12.54 13.91 -8.17
N GLY A 422 -13.43 12.91 -8.25
CA GLY A 422 -13.16 11.57 -7.76
C GLY A 422 -13.25 11.49 -6.24
N MET A 423 -13.46 10.27 -5.74
CA MET A 423 -13.46 9.96 -4.32
C MET A 423 -12.09 9.49 -3.87
N GLN A 424 -11.71 9.85 -2.63
CA GLN A 424 -10.56 9.23 -1.97
C GLN A 424 -11.05 8.03 -1.16
N VAL A 425 -10.43 6.88 -1.38
CA VAL A 425 -10.70 5.65 -0.63
C VAL A 425 -9.84 5.65 0.63
N HIS A 426 -10.40 5.20 1.74
CA HIS A 426 -9.64 4.84 2.93
C HIS A 426 -8.58 3.77 2.59
N SER A 427 -7.32 4.02 2.93
CA SER A 427 -6.18 3.25 2.43
C SER A 427 -6.23 1.78 2.82
N GLU A 428 -6.80 1.47 3.98
CA GLU A 428 -7.00 0.09 4.42
C GLU A 428 -7.91 -0.67 3.45
N TYR A 429 -8.99 -0.07 2.96
CA TYR A 429 -9.87 -0.75 2.01
C TYR A 429 -9.14 -1.04 0.69
N THR A 430 -8.30 -0.11 0.22
CA THR A 430 -7.42 -0.35 -0.93
C THR A 430 -6.42 -1.48 -0.65
N MET A 431 -5.88 -1.59 0.56
CA MET A 431 -5.02 -2.72 0.96
C MET A 431 -5.79 -4.05 0.94
N TYR A 432 -6.98 -4.12 1.56
CA TYR A 432 -7.82 -5.33 1.53
C TYR A 432 -8.18 -5.72 0.09
N GLY A 433 -8.69 -4.79 -0.72
CA GLY A 433 -9.03 -5.03 -2.12
C GLY A 433 -7.83 -5.53 -2.94
N HIS A 434 -6.64 -4.96 -2.71
CA HIS A 434 -5.40 -5.39 -3.34
C HIS A 434 -5.04 -6.84 -2.97
N PHE A 435 -5.04 -7.20 -1.68
CA PHE A 435 -4.74 -8.57 -1.27
C PHE A 435 -5.79 -9.57 -1.76
N PHE A 436 -7.09 -9.25 -1.70
CA PHE A 436 -8.14 -10.11 -2.24
C PHE A 436 -7.96 -10.35 -3.74
N PHE A 437 -7.56 -9.32 -4.48
CA PHE A 437 -7.27 -9.49 -5.89
C PHE A 437 -6.05 -10.38 -6.14
N LEU A 438 -4.98 -10.23 -5.36
CA LEU A 438 -3.84 -11.14 -5.41
C LEU A 438 -4.23 -12.58 -5.06
N LYS A 439 -5.17 -12.79 -4.14
CA LYS A 439 -5.68 -14.14 -3.83
C LYS A 439 -6.38 -14.76 -5.02
N GLU A 440 -7.15 -14.00 -5.78
CA GLU A 440 -7.75 -14.47 -7.03
C GLU A 440 -6.68 -14.82 -8.07
N MET A 441 -5.69 -13.94 -8.28
CA MET A 441 -4.58 -14.20 -9.22
C MET A 441 -3.75 -15.42 -8.82
N PHE A 442 -3.54 -15.66 -7.54
CA PHE A 442 -2.67 -16.73 -7.05
C PHE A 442 -3.44 -17.97 -6.59
N LYS A 443 -4.71 -18.11 -6.98
CA LYS A 443 -5.55 -19.27 -6.65
C LYS A 443 -4.90 -20.60 -7.08
N HIS A 444 -4.24 -20.61 -8.22
CA HIS A 444 -3.59 -21.80 -8.80
C HIS A 444 -2.09 -21.90 -8.48
N THR A 445 -1.52 -20.94 -7.77
CA THR A 445 -0.12 -20.98 -7.32
C THR A 445 -0.02 -21.82 -6.06
N GLU A 446 0.84 -22.84 -6.02
CA GLU A 446 0.91 -23.79 -4.90
C GLU A 446 1.27 -23.09 -3.57
N LYS A 447 2.33 -22.27 -3.56
CA LYS A 447 2.80 -21.55 -2.35
C LYS A 447 3.11 -20.09 -2.65
N VAL A 448 2.60 -19.19 -1.83
CA VAL A 448 2.94 -17.76 -1.87
C VAL A 448 3.61 -17.31 -0.58
N ARG A 449 4.62 -16.46 -0.68
CA ARG A 449 5.38 -15.95 0.48
C ARG A 449 5.49 -14.45 0.39
N PHE A 450 4.96 -13.72 1.36
CA PHE A 450 4.91 -12.26 1.35
C PHE A 450 5.90 -11.66 2.34
N TYR A 451 6.76 -10.77 1.87
CA TYR A 451 7.67 -9.93 2.64
C TYR A 451 7.15 -8.50 2.59
N MET A 452 6.61 -8.02 3.70
CA MET A 452 5.76 -6.84 3.74
C MET A 452 6.43 -5.72 4.54
N ASP A 453 6.19 -4.46 4.19
CA ASP A 453 6.55 -3.34 5.07
C ASP A 453 5.86 -3.49 6.44
N GLN A 454 6.48 -2.92 7.48
CA GLN A 454 5.96 -2.94 8.84
C GLN A 454 4.79 -1.97 9.00
N GLU A 455 3.62 -2.36 8.48
CA GLU A 455 2.36 -1.62 8.55
C GLU A 455 1.20 -2.55 8.91
N SER A 456 0.45 -2.18 9.95
CA SER A 456 -0.65 -2.97 10.51
C SER A 456 -1.78 -3.21 9.53
N GLY A 457 -2.11 -2.22 8.69
CA GLY A 457 -3.12 -2.39 7.64
C GLY A 457 -2.73 -3.44 6.59
N ILE A 458 -1.44 -3.53 6.24
CA ILE A 458 -0.93 -4.57 5.32
C ILE A 458 -1.03 -5.94 5.99
N ARG A 459 -0.60 -6.08 7.24
CA ARG A 459 -0.71 -7.34 8.01
C ARG A 459 -2.16 -7.79 8.13
N ALA A 460 -3.08 -6.89 8.47
CA ALA A 460 -4.49 -7.21 8.63
C ALA A 460 -5.11 -7.68 7.31
N ALA A 461 -4.86 -6.96 6.21
CA ALA A 461 -5.33 -7.34 4.88
C ALA A 461 -4.78 -8.70 4.43
N PHE A 462 -3.49 -8.97 4.65
CA PHE A 462 -2.87 -10.27 4.36
C PHE A 462 -3.51 -11.40 5.18
N MET A 463 -3.58 -11.25 6.51
CA MET A 463 -4.14 -12.27 7.41
C MET A 463 -5.63 -12.52 7.15
N ALA A 464 -6.37 -11.48 6.77
CA ALA A 464 -7.78 -11.60 6.42
C ALA A 464 -8.00 -12.37 5.12
N THR A 465 -7.10 -12.19 4.17
CA THR A 465 -7.28 -12.71 2.83
C THR A 465 -6.68 -14.10 2.69
N PHE A 466 -5.42 -14.27 3.10
CA PHE A 466 -4.65 -15.50 2.93
C PHE A 466 -4.68 -16.41 4.17
N GLY A 467 -5.47 -16.10 5.21
CA GLY A 467 -5.42 -16.85 6.46
C GLY A 467 -5.84 -18.32 6.34
N ASP A 468 -6.75 -18.66 5.42
CA ASP A 468 -7.03 -20.04 5.02
C ASP A 468 -5.77 -20.74 4.47
N ARG A 469 -5.07 -20.07 3.56
CA ARG A 469 -3.81 -20.57 3.00
C ARG A 469 -2.67 -20.62 4.02
N VAL A 470 -2.67 -19.75 5.02
CA VAL A 470 -1.70 -19.82 6.14
C VAL A 470 -1.95 -21.06 6.98
N LYS A 471 -3.22 -21.38 7.27
CA LYS A 471 -3.60 -22.63 7.97
C LYS A 471 -3.20 -23.86 7.18
N ASP A 472 -3.44 -23.85 5.87
CA ASP A 472 -3.09 -24.96 4.97
C ASP A 472 -1.60 -25.01 4.59
N ARG A 473 -0.77 -24.16 5.21
CA ARG A 473 0.66 -24.02 4.90
C ARG A 473 0.95 -23.81 3.40
N SER A 474 0.04 -23.13 2.70
CA SER A 474 0.17 -22.69 1.30
C SER A 474 0.36 -21.17 1.15
N ALA A 475 0.40 -20.42 2.25
CA ALA A 475 0.87 -19.04 2.31
C ALA A 475 1.73 -18.79 3.56
N ASP A 476 2.72 -17.91 3.47
CA ASP A 476 3.47 -17.40 4.63
C ASP A 476 3.67 -15.87 4.48
N GLY A 477 3.77 -15.15 5.58
CA GLY A 477 3.97 -13.70 5.64
C GLY A 477 5.02 -13.27 6.67
N TRP A 478 5.81 -12.25 6.32
CA TRP A 478 6.83 -11.61 7.14
C TRP A 478 6.70 -10.10 7.09
N TYR A 479 7.10 -9.42 8.16
CA TYR A 479 7.54 -8.04 8.07
C TYR A 479 9.02 -7.97 7.72
N VAL A 480 9.38 -6.94 6.94
CA VAL A 480 10.75 -6.55 6.65
C VAL A 480 10.90 -5.07 6.95
N LYS A 481 11.83 -4.74 7.85
CA LYS A 481 12.22 -3.38 8.18
C LYS A 481 13.68 -3.18 7.84
N TYR A 482 14.05 -2.04 7.29
CA TYR A 482 15.45 -1.73 7.02
C TYR A 482 15.73 -0.23 7.06
N LEU A 483 16.98 0.16 7.31
CA LEU A 483 17.42 1.55 7.33
C LEU A 483 17.50 2.11 5.90
N LYS A 484 16.53 2.97 5.55
CA LYS A 484 16.42 3.59 4.21
C LYS A 484 17.48 4.70 4.00
N ASP A 485 17.71 5.51 5.03
CA ASP A 485 18.44 6.78 4.95
C ASP A 485 19.85 6.74 5.56
N LEU A 486 20.59 5.64 5.35
CA LEU A 486 22.02 5.58 5.68
C LEU A 486 22.88 6.30 4.63
N ILE A 487 23.92 7.01 5.08
CA ILE A 487 24.95 7.58 4.22
C ILE A 487 25.71 6.49 3.45
N ILE A 488 26.30 6.86 2.31
CA ILE A 488 26.93 5.90 1.39
C ILE A 488 28.06 5.11 2.07
N ASP A 489 28.87 5.76 2.90
CA ASP A 489 30.02 5.13 3.56
C ASP A 489 29.58 4.05 4.56
N ARG A 490 28.56 4.33 5.39
CA ARG A 490 27.95 3.35 6.29
C ARG A 490 27.37 2.15 5.53
N LYS A 491 26.71 2.38 4.38
CA LYS A 491 26.21 1.29 3.51
C LYS A 491 27.34 0.40 3.00
N ILE A 492 28.48 1.00 2.65
CA ILE A 492 29.67 0.27 2.20
C ILE A 492 30.27 -0.52 3.36
N GLU A 493 30.38 0.10 4.54
CA GLU A 493 30.90 -0.52 5.76
C GLU A 493 30.07 -1.75 6.17
N ALA A 494 28.75 -1.65 6.24
CA ALA A 494 27.86 -2.77 6.56
C ALA A 494 28.05 -3.95 5.58
N THR A 495 28.19 -3.65 4.28
CA THR A 495 28.43 -4.67 3.25
C THR A 495 29.83 -5.31 3.42
N LYS A 496 30.85 -4.52 3.75
CA LYS A 496 32.22 -5.01 4.03
C LYS A 496 32.24 -5.92 5.25
N MET A 497 31.51 -5.56 6.31
CA MET A 497 31.39 -6.35 7.53
C MET A 497 30.75 -7.72 7.27
N THR A 498 29.66 -7.73 6.49
CA THR A 498 29.03 -8.98 6.03
C THR A 498 30.04 -9.86 5.27
N ALA A 499 30.76 -9.28 4.31
CA ALA A 499 31.75 -10.01 3.53
C ALA A 499 32.92 -10.53 4.40
N ALA A 500 33.30 -9.81 5.46
CA ALA A 500 34.31 -10.27 6.41
C ALA A 500 33.82 -11.47 7.23
N ARG A 501 32.58 -11.44 7.74
CA ARG A 501 31.95 -12.58 8.45
C ARG A 501 31.89 -13.82 7.55
N VAL A 502 31.47 -13.66 6.29
CA VAL A 502 31.42 -14.75 5.31
C VAL A 502 32.82 -15.32 5.04
N ARG A 503 33.83 -14.48 4.83
CA ARG A 503 35.22 -14.95 4.66
C ARG A 503 35.72 -15.71 5.89
N ALA A 504 35.44 -15.22 7.09
CA ALA A 504 35.82 -15.90 8.33
C ALA A 504 35.18 -17.29 8.43
N TYR A 505 33.90 -17.42 8.07
CA TYR A 505 33.22 -18.71 8.03
C TYR A 505 33.86 -19.68 7.03
N LEU A 506 34.17 -19.21 5.81
CA LEU A 506 34.77 -20.02 4.75
C LEU A 506 36.22 -20.43 5.05
N LEU A 507 36.96 -19.65 5.86
CA LEU A 507 38.29 -20.05 6.33
C LEU A 507 38.24 -21.28 7.25
N VAL A 508 37.20 -21.38 8.08
CA VAL A 508 36.99 -22.52 8.99
C VAL A 508 36.29 -23.69 8.26
N ASN A 509 35.53 -23.40 7.21
CA ASN A 509 34.79 -24.38 6.41
C ASN A 509 35.13 -24.25 4.92
N PRO A 510 36.32 -24.72 4.46
CA PRO A 510 36.80 -24.47 3.10
C PRO A 510 35.92 -25.06 1.98
N GLU A 511 35.21 -26.16 2.28
CA GLU A 511 34.31 -26.83 1.31
C GLU A 511 32.93 -26.17 1.20
N ALA A 512 32.61 -25.21 2.08
CA ALA A 512 31.30 -24.56 2.09
C ALA A 512 31.18 -23.50 0.98
N THR A 513 29.97 -23.32 0.47
CA THR A 513 29.62 -22.25 -0.46
C THR A 513 29.31 -20.95 0.27
N GLU A 514 29.38 -19.82 -0.44
CA GLU A 514 28.95 -18.51 0.09
C GLU A 514 27.49 -18.52 0.56
N LYS A 515 26.63 -19.32 -0.09
CA LYS A 515 25.23 -19.48 0.34
C LYS A 515 25.14 -20.22 1.67
N GLU A 516 25.92 -21.29 1.87
CA GLU A 516 25.94 -22.02 3.13
C GLU A 516 26.47 -21.16 4.28
N ALA A 517 27.51 -20.35 4.02
CA ALA A 517 28.00 -19.36 4.97
C ALA A 517 26.90 -18.37 5.38
N HIS A 518 26.16 -17.82 4.41
CA HIS A 518 25.02 -16.94 4.67
C HIS A 518 23.93 -17.61 5.51
N LEU A 519 23.58 -18.87 5.20
CA LEU A 519 22.57 -19.62 5.93
C LEU A 519 23.02 -19.91 7.37
N ALA A 520 24.29 -20.25 7.58
CA ALA A 520 24.86 -20.45 8.91
C ALA A 520 24.76 -19.16 9.75
N LEU A 521 25.17 -18.02 9.20
CA LEU A 521 25.02 -16.73 9.90
C LEU A 521 23.56 -16.44 10.25
N ILE A 522 22.61 -16.77 9.37
CA ILE A 522 21.18 -16.58 9.65
C ILE A 522 20.70 -17.51 10.76
N ARG A 523 21.17 -18.77 10.81
CA ARG A 523 20.84 -19.70 11.90
C ARG A 523 21.28 -19.14 13.25
N ASP A 524 22.49 -18.61 13.34
CA ASP A 524 23.01 -18.01 14.58
C ASP A 524 22.14 -16.84 15.06
N GLU A 525 21.63 -16.00 14.15
CA GLU A 525 20.73 -14.90 14.52
C GLU A 525 19.30 -15.36 14.82
N LEU A 526 18.83 -16.48 14.24
CA LEU A 526 17.52 -17.06 14.56
C LEU A 526 17.43 -17.53 16.02
N GLU A 527 18.55 -17.97 16.60
CA GLU A 527 18.64 -18.31 18.02
C GLU A 527 18.59 -17.08 18.94
N ARG A 528 18.81 -15.88 18.38
CA ARG A 528 18.86 -14.58 19.09
C ARG A 528 17.62 -13.74 18.81
N VAL A 529 16.49 -14.38 18.56
CA VAL A 529 15.22 -13.70 18.25
C VAL A 529 14.78 -12.80 19.42
N GLU A 530 14.38 -11.58 19.10
CA GLU A 530 13.89 -10.60 20.08
C GLU A 530 12.39 -10.37 19.92
N GLU A 531 11.66 -10.33 21.03
CA GLU A 531 10.23 -9.96 21.02
C GLU A 531 10.08 -8.45 21.18
N LEU A 532 9.52 -7.79 20.18
CA LEU A 532 9.40 -6.33 20.14
C LEU A 532 7.95 -5.87 19.92
N GLY A 533 7.65 -4.70 20.48
CA GLY A 533 6.35 -4.04 20.32
C GLY A 533 5.22 -4.68 21.14
N PRO A 534 4.01 -4.09 21.05
CA PRO A 534 2.88 -4.46 21.90
C PRO A 534 2.29 -5.84 21.58
N TRP A 535 2.58 -6.39 20.40
CA TRP A 535 2.17 -7.74 19.99
C TRP A 535 3.23 -8.81 20.23
N ARG A 536 4.37 -8.47 20.88
CA ARG A 536 5.52 -9.36 21.10
C ARG A 536 5.95 -10.06 19.80
N ASP A 537 5.97 -9.29 18.71
CA ASP A 537 6.36 -9.79 17.40
C ASP A 537 7.84 -10.22 17.46
N ARG A 538 8.16 -11.40 16.92
CA ARG A 538 9.50 -12.01 16.99
C ARG A 538 10.38 -11.55 15.83
N TRP A 539 11.31 -10.63 16.12
CA TRP A 539 12.23 -10.02 15.16
C TRP A 539 13.61 -10.66 15.20
N VAL A 540 14.19 -10.82 14.01
CA VAL A 540 15.57 -11.27 13.83
C VAL A 540 16.34 -10.19 13.09
N LEU A 541 17.48 -9.79 13.64
CA LEU A 541 18.44 -8.96 12.93
C LEU A 541 19.07 -9.77 11.80
N HIS A 542 18.87 -9.32 10.57
CA HIS A 542 19.33 -10.06 9.41
C HIS A 542 20.84 -9.82 9.22
N PRO A 543 21.69 -10.87 9.29
CA PRO A 543 23.14 -10.71 9.36
C PRO A 543 23.77 -10.29 8.03
N ILE A 544 23.01 -10.34 6.95
CA ILE A 544 23.47 -10.00 5.59
C ILE A 544 23.01 -8.59 5.23
N ALA A 545 23.99 -7.69 5.13
CA ALA A 545 23.80 -6.34 4.59
C ALA A 545 23.89 -6.35 3.07
N LYS A 546 22.97 -5.62 2.42
CA LYS A 546 23.08 -5.29 0.99
C LYS A 546 23.02 -3.78 0.82
N ARG A 547 23.64 -3.22 -0.21
CA ARG A 547 23.66 -1.75 -0.42
C ARG A 547 22.28 -1.09 -0.39
N TYR A 548 21.24 -1.80 -0.84
CA TYR A 548 19.84 -1.32 -0.87
C TYR A 548 19.03 -1.68 0.38
N GLU A 549 19.52 -2.61 1.21
CA GLU A 549 18.94 -3.05 2.50
C GLU A 549 20.14 -3.25 3.46
N PRO A 550 20.81 -2.17 3.87
CA PRO A 550 22.12 -2.23 4.56
C PRO A 550 22.01 -2.80 5.97
N GLU A 551 21.01 -2.39 6.73
CA GLU A 551 20.65 -2.98 8.01
C GLU A 551 19.18 -3.33 7.96
N LYS A 552 18.85 -4.59 8.20
CA LYS A 552 17.52 -5.14 7.98
C LYS A 552 17.14 -6.03 9.17
N ALA A 553 15.90 -5.92 9.61
CA ALA A 553 15.27 -6.82 10.56
C ALA A 553 14.07 -7.50 9.88
N VAL A 554 13.82 -8.75 10.23
CA VAL A 554 12.75 -9.55 9.65
C VAL A 554 11.94 -10.18 10.78
N CYS A 555 10.61 -10.05 10.72
CA CYS A 555 9.71 -10.68 11.69
C CYS A 555 8.78 -11.66 10.98
N TRP A 556 8.75 -12.90 11.45
CA TRP A 556 7.90 -13.93 10.85
C TRP A 556 6.50 -13.92 11.48
N LEU A 557 5.52 -13.43 10.73
CA LEU A 557 4.16 -13.22 11.22
C LEU A 557 3.30 -14.48 11.26
N THR A 558 3.72 -15.53 10.55
CA THR A 558 2.95 -16.76 10.29
C THR A 558 3.72 -18.01 10.71
N ASP A 559 4.56 -17.84 11.73
CA ASP A 559 5.26 -18.96 12.33
C ASP A 559 4.28 -19.80 13.16
N MET A 560 4.12 -21.05 12.73
CA MET A 560 3.25 -22.05 13.36
C MET A 560 4.07 -23.08 14.14
N GLY A 561 5.39 -22.90 14.27
CA GLY A 561 6.30 -23.80 15.02
C GLY A 561 6.57 -25.14 14.33
N ASP A 562 6.31 -25.25 13.04
CA ASP A 562 6.33 -26.51 12.28
C ASP A 562 7.51 -26.64 11.28
N TYR A 563 8.33 -25.60 11.12
CA TYR A 563 9.52 -25.65 10.27
C TYR A 563 10.79 -25.81 11.11
N ASP A 564 11.70 -26.68 10.65
CA ASP A 564 13.05 -26.80 11.21
C ASP A 564 13.89 -25.54 10.95
N LEU A 565 14.96 -25.36 11.74
CA LEU A 565 15.84 -24.19 11.67
C LEU A 565 16.51 -24.01 10.29
N ASP A 566 16.78 -25.10 9.57
CA ASP A 566 17.40 -25.05 8.25
C ASP A 566 16.45 -24.48 7.21
N HIS A 567 15.19 -24.92 7.25
CA HIS A 567 14.14 -24.37 6.42
C HIS A 567 13.91 -22.90 6.75
N GLN A 568 13.82 -22.55 8.04
CA GLN A 568 13.67 -21.17 8.49
C GLN A 568 14.79 -20.27 7.94
N ALA A 569 16.05 -20.68 8.06
CA ALA A 569 17.18 -19.93 7.54
C ALA A 569 17.07 -19.66 6.02
N GLN A 570 16.58 -20.63 5.23
CA GLN A 570 16.32 -20.41 3.80
C GLN A 570 15.21 -19.38 3.55
N LEU A 571 14.18 -19.32 4.41
CA LEU A 571 13.09 -18.34 4.28
C LEU A 571 13.57 -16.93 4.60
N PHE A 572 14.38 -16.78 5.64
CA PHE A 572 14.99 -15.51 6.02
C PHE A 572 16.01 -15.05 4.98
N TYR A 573 16.80 -15.97 4.39
CA TYR A 573 17.71 -15.65 3.29
C TYR A 573 17.00 -15.01 2.08
N MET A 574 15.75 -15.42 1.81
CA MET A 574 14.91 -14.89 0.75
C MET A 574 14.16 -13.61 1.11
N ALA A 575 14.21 -13.17 2.39
CA ALA A 575 13.44 -12.03 2.88
C ALA A 575 13.96 -10.71 2.34
N SER A 576 13.14 -9.99 1.58
CA SER A 576 13.50 -8.71 0.98
C SER A 576 12.27 -7.93 0.54
N ALA A 577 12.30 -6.61 0.73
CA ALA A 577 11.33 -5.66 0.19
C ALA A 577 11.81 -5.07 -1.17
N PHE A 578 13.05 -5.38 -1.57
CA PHE A 578 13.71 -4.80 -2.73
C PHE A 578 12.94 -4.89 -4.06
N GLY A 579 12.14 -5.94 -4.28
CA GLY A 579 11.39 -6.14 -5.53
C GLY A 579 10.50 -4.94 -5.85
N ILE A 580 9.61 -4.59 -4.93
CA ILE A 580 8.68 -3.47 -5.07
C ILE A 580 9.37 -2.11 -4.89
N ASP A 581 10.34 -2.01 -3.97
CA ASP A 581 11.12 -0.79 -3.76
C ASP A 581 11.88 -0.36 -5.01
N ARG A 582 12.45 -1.32 -5.74
CA ARG A 582 13.11 -1.07 -7.02
C ARG A 582 12.15 -0.50 -8.04
N PHE A 583 10.91 -0.99 -8.10
CA PHE A 583 9.89 -0.44 -8.99
C PHE A 583 9.56 1.00 -8.61
N PHE A 584 9.29 1.28 -7.33
CA PHE A 584 9.02 2.64 -6.85
C PHE A 584 10.17 3.61 -7.15
N MET A 585 11.41 3.18 -6.91
CA MET A 585 12.59 3.98 -7.25
C MET A 585 12.65 4.27 -8.76
N GLN A 586 12.41 3.28 -9.60
CA GLN A 586 12.45 3.47 -11.05
C GLN A 586 11.29 4.34 -11.56
N ALA A 587 10.09 4.18 -11.00
CA ALA A 587 8.95 5.03 -11.32
C ALA A 587 9.28 6.50 -11.05
N ARG A 588 9.83 6.82 -9.87
CA ARG A 588 10.24 8.19 -9.53
C ARG A 588 11.34 8.76 -10.44
N ARG A 589 12.28 7.92 -10.89
CA ARG A 589 13.36 8.35 -11.78
C ARG A 589 12.92 8.51 -13.23
N ARG A 590 11.74 8.00 -13.60
CA ARG A 590 11.25 7.95 -14.99
C ARG A 590 9.95 8.70 -15.23
N LEU A 591 9.18 9.00 -14.19
CA LEU A 591 7.91 9.69 -14.27
C LEU A 591 8.05 11.03 -13.54
N SER A 592 8.12 12.13 -14.30
CA SER A 592 8.32 13.47 -13.71
C SER A 592 7.21 13.82 -12.70
N MET A 593 5.97 13.43 -12.96
CA MET A 593 4.82 13.71 -12.10
C MET A 593 4.81 13.00 -10.74
N ILE A 594 5.61 11.94 -10.61
CA ILE A 594 5.68 11.08 -9.43
C ILE A 594 6.99 11.32 -8.66
N GLU A 595 7.80 12.29 -9.11
CA GLU A 595 8.99 12.71 -8.39
C GLU A 595 8.62 13.20 -6.98
N ARG A 596 9.47 12.87 -6.01
CA ARG A 596 9.24 13.30 -4.64
C ARG A 596 9.40 14.82 -4.57
N PRO A 597 8.49 15.50 -3.88
CA PRO A 597 8.69 16.88 -3.53
C PRO A 597 9.99 17.16 -2.78
N ILE A 598 10.63 18.28 -3.10
CA ILE A 598 11.64 18.87 -2.23
C ILE A 598 10.89 19.67 -1.16
N LYS A 599 10.98 19.23 0.10
CA LYS A 599 10.43 19.98 1.23
C LYS A 599 11.38 21.15 1.54
N SER A 600 10.91 22.39 1.45
CA SER A 600 11.61 23.55 2.01
C SER A 600 11.00 23.90 3.37
N ALA A 601 11.86 24.11 4.37
CA ALA A 601 11.45 24.48 5.74
C ALA A 601 10.62 25.79 5.76
N SER A 602 10.83 26.68 4.78
CA SER A 602 10.13 27.96 4.63
C SER A 602 8.68 27.87 4.14
N SER A 603 8.20 26.69 3.71
CA SER A 603 6.87 26.56 3.08
C SER A 603 5.69 26.34 4.03
N GLY A 604 5.93 26.18 5.34
CA GLY A 604 4.86 25.99 6.35
C GLY A 604 3.91 24.83 6.02
N GLY A 605 4.42 23.76 5.40
CA GLY A 605 3.64 22.60 4.93
C GLY A 605 2.83 22.81 3.65
N ARG A 606 2.76 24.04 3.12
CA ARG A 606 2.05 24.39 1.87
C ARG A 606 3.03 24.37 0.71
N THR A 607 3.32 23.18 0.19
CA THR A 607 4.35 23.03 -0.84
C THR A 607 3.70 22.81 -2.22
N TRP A 608 3.99 23.71 -3.18
CA TRP A 608 3.69 23.49 -4.59
C TRP A 608 4.71 22.51 -5.18
N TYR A 609 4.26 21.46 -5.82
CA TYR A 609 5.16 20.46 -6.39
C TYR A 609 5.24 20.64 -7.90
N GLY A 610 6.39 21.09 -8.40
CA GLY A 610 6.50 21.61 -9.77
C GLY A 610 6.09 20.66 -10.90
N TYR A 611 6.12 19.36 -10.66
CA TYR A 611 5.69 18.35 -11.63
C TYR A 611 4.42 17.60 -11.25
N SER A 612 3.90 17.74 -10.03
CA SER A 612 2.74 16.97 -9.59
C SER A 612 1.48 17.33 -10.38
N PRO A 613 0.62 16.33 -10.67
CA PRO A 613 -0.58 16.57 -11.45
C PRO A 613 -1.61 17.38 -10.67
N TYR A 614 -2.52 18.04 -11.40
CA TYR A 614 -3.74 18.67 -10.85
C TYR A 614 -4.96 17.74 -10.90
N ASN A 615 -4.91 16.72 -11.76
CA ASN A 615 -5.90 15.66 -11.84
C ASN A 615 -5.31 14.39 -11.22
N PRO A 616 -5.79 13.94 -10.05
CA PRO A 616 -5.26 12.76 -9.38
C PRO A 616 -5.29 11.48 -10.22
N ALA A 617 -6.26 11.34 -11.14
CA ALA A 617 -6.35 10.20 -12.06
C ALA A 617 -5.06 9.96 -12.85
N MET A 618 -4.28 11.02 -13.10
CA MET A 618 -3.00 10.92 -13.81
C MET A 618 -1.95 10.10 -13.06
N ILE A 619 -2.01 10.08 -11.73
CA ILE A 619 -1.07 9.32 -10.90
C ILE A 619 -1.25 7.83 -11.21
N GLN A 620 -2.47 7.31 -11.08
CA GLN A 620 -2.79 5.91 -11.39
C GLN A 620 -2.47 5.58 -12.86
N LYS A 621 -2.90 6.44 -13.80
CA LYS A 621 -2.67 6.21 -15.24
C LYS A 621 -1.19 6.08 -15.59
N LEU A 622 -0.34 6.98 -15.10
CA LEU A 622 1.09 6.93 -15.36
C LEU A 622 1.77 5.74 -14.69
N LEU A 623 1.36 5.38 -13.47
CA LEU A 623 1.85 4.21 -12.77
C LEU A 623 1.51 2.92 -13.52
N ASP A 624 0.28 2.79 -14.03
CA ASP A 624 -0.16 1.65 -14.82
C ASP A 624 0.59 1.54 -16.15
N ILE A 625 0.71 2.64 -16.90
CA ILE A 625 1.50 2.66 -18.15
C ILE A 625 2.94 2.26 -17.84
N PHE A 626 3.51 2.79 -16.76
CA PHE A 626 4.87 2.45 -16.36
C PHE A 626 5.00 1.00 -15.90
N ARG A 627 4.01 0.43 -15.22
CA ARG A 627 3.98 -0.99 -14.83
C ARG A 627 4.10 -1.88 -16.07
N VAL A 628 3.30 -1.62 -17.10
CA VAL A 628 3.37 -2.37 -18.37
C VAL A 628 4.74 -2.19 -19.04
N TYR A 629 5.21 -0.96 -19.17
CA TYR A 629 6.52 -0.67 -19.77
C TYR A 629 7.67 -1.34 -18.99
N TYR A 630 7.63 -1.29 -17.67
CA TYR A 630 8.63 -1.90 -16.79
C TYR A 630 8.63 -3.43 -16.91
N ASN A 631 7.46 -4.06 -16.88
CA ASN A 631 7.34 -5.52 -16.92
C ASN A 631 7.71 -6.10 -18.29
N TYR A 632 7.36 -5.42 -19.39
CA TYR A 632 7.41 -6.00 -20.73
C TYR A 632 8.43 -5.38 -21.68
N CYS A 633 8.90 -4.15 -21.42
CA CYS A 633 9.81 -3.42 -22.32
C CYS A 633 11.19 -3.17 -21.72
N LEU A 634 11.30 -2.94 -20.40
CA LEU A 634 12.58 -2.66 -19.74
C LEU A 634 13.37 -3.95 -19.49
N VAL A 635 14.50 -4.08 -20.17
CA VAL A 635 15.45 -5.17 -19.96
C VAL A 635 16.44 -4.83 -18.86
N SER A 636 16.74 -5.83 -18.04
CA SER A 636 17.81 -5.77 -17.06
C SER A 636 19.18 -5.74 -17.75
N LYS A 637 20.09 -4.88 -17.26
CA LYS A 637 21.48 -4.84 -17.74
C LYS A 637 22.27 -6.12 -17.42
N LYS A 638 21.83 -6.88 -16.40
CA LYS A 638 22.55 -8.08 -15.92
C LYS A 638 22.33 -9.29 -16.83
N ASP A 639 21.12 -9.49 -17.32
CA ASP A 639 20.70 -10.72 -17.99
C ASP A 639 19.87 -10.48 -19.26
N ALA A 640 19.74 -9.23 -19.71
CA ALA A 640 19.00 -8.80 -20.90
C ALA A 640 17.54 -9.26 -20.97
N LYS A 641 16.96 -9.69 -19.84
CA LYS A 641 15.56 -10.15 -19.72
C LYS A 641 14.69 -9.11 -19.05
N THR A 642 13.42 -9.05 -19.45
CA THR A 642 12.39 -8.26 -18.77
C THR A 642 11.81 -9.04 -17.58
N PRO A 643 11.17 -8.37 -16.61
CA PRO A 643 10.47 -9.06 -15.53
C PRO A 643 9.44 -10.09 -16.02
N ALA A 644 8.66 -9.76 -17.06
CA ALA A 644 7.68 -10.69 -17.63
C ALA A 644 8.33 -11.92 -18.26
N MET A 645 9.53 -11.79 -18.85
CA MET A 645 10.29 -12.94 -19.36
C MET A 645 10.76 -13.85 -18.22
N LYS A 646 11.20 -13.27 -17.10
CA LYS A 646 11.68 -14.05 -15.95
C LYS A 646 10.54 -14.78 -15.23
N LEU A 647 9.35 -14.17 -15.20
CA LEU A 647 8.16 -14.80 -14.63
C LEU A 647 7.48 -15.79 -15.59
N GLY A 648 7.79 -15.77 -16.89
CA GLY A 648 7.19 -16.66 -17.89
C GLY A 648 5.92 -16.13 -18.56
N LEU A 649 5.59 -14.85 -18.38
CA LEU A 649 4.46 -14.18 -19.03
C LEU A 649 4.76 -13.71 -20.47
N ALA A 650 6.04 -13.65 -20.86
CA ALA A 650 6.48 -13.24 -22.19
C ALA A 650 7.65 -14.10 -22.68
N LYS A 651 7.63 -14.47 -23.96
CA LYS A 651 8.74 -15.20 -24.61
C LYS A 651 9.94 -14.30 -24.96
N GLY A 652 9.71 -12.99 -25.08
CA GLY A 652 10.71 -12.01 -25.47
C GLY A 652 10.33 -10.60 -25.01
N LYS A 653 11.25 -9.66 -25.21
CA LYS A 653 10.98 -8.24 -25.00
C LYS A 653 9.85 -7.78 -25.93
N VAL A 654 8.84 -7.13 -25.37
CA VAL A 654 7.72 -6.57 -26.14
C VAL A 654 8.10 -5.17 -26.61
N ARG A 655 7.72 -4.82 -27.83
CA ARG A 655 7.94 -3.48 -28.36
C ARG A 655 6.80 -2.56 -27.92
N VAL A 656 7.08 -1.27 -27.79
CA VAL A 656 6.06 -0.29 -27.35
C VAL A 656 4.91 -0.22 -28.36
N GLU A 657 5.23 -0.41 -29.64
CA GLU A 657 4.30 -0.47 -30.76
C GLU A 657 3.28 -1.60 -30.59
N ASP A 658 3.72 -2.77 -30.13
CA ASP A 658 2.85 -3.94 -29.92
C ASP A 658 1.88 -3.75 -28.74
N ILE A 659 2.14 -2.79 -27.86
CA ILE A 659 1.25 -2.40 -26.76
C ILE A 659 0.28 -1.31 -27.22
N ILE A 660 0.78 -0.27 -27.90
CA ILE A 660 -0.02 0.87 -28.36
C ILE A 660 -1.09 0.45 -29.38
N TYR A 661 -0.84 -0.61 -30.14
CA TYR A 661 -1.73 -1.12 -31.19
C TYR A 661 -2.36 -2.48 -30.85
N PHE A 662 -2.39 -2.86 -29.57
CA PHE A 662 -3.06 -4.06 -29.05
C PHE A 662 -4.59 -3.89 -29.05
#